data_AF-A0A3R7W3D9-F1
#
_entry.id   AF-A0A3R7W3D9-F1
#
_cell.length_a   1.000
_cell.length_b   1.000
_cell.length_c   1.000
_cell.angle_alpha   90.00
_cell.angle_beta   90.00
_cell.angle_gamma   90.00
#
_symmetry.space_group_name_H-M   'P 1'
#
loop_
_entity.id
_entity.type
_entity.pdbx_description
1 polymer ?
#
loop_
_entity_poly.entity_id
_entity_poly.type
_entity_poly.pdbx_seq_one_letter_code
_entity_poly.pdbx_strand_id
1 'polypeptide(L)'
;MRIPMYRLNRPFVQRHSLLLCIAWLACGVLSAKPILDNWEYTRMDLGGIWEGLRTNERDAALPAWDTVSLPHSFNELDAVNPYVPYYQGPGWYRRTLEIDNPYEQGRILLRFDGAGQKTQVYIEDSFIGEHVGGYDEFHFDITEAVAKHLEDGKVRLLVRCDNSRDLEMIPSDLSDFNLYGGLYRPVHLLYQPAVGAKWPRIDCLVDEDGNTGEAHFRVSAYNPLRIDGRLPVGLVIRDPEGAVVYQEKAKLKLIDRKGPNPHIFKAVVPSPELWSPEAPSLYSWELTSTTPNGESYKQSGTIGFRHFRFEEKGPFYLNGERLLLRGTHRHEDHAGLAAAMLPDLLRKEIALMKEIGVNFIRLGHYQQSREVLELCDELGLLVWEEIPWCRGGLGGETYREQARRMLRNMIAQHRHHPSVILWGLGNENDWPGDFVDFDKEAVRDFMKELHGISHACDPYRLTAIRRCAFCADVVDVYSPSIWAGWYRGKYTDYLEVSRREMETVDHFLHVEWGASHHARRHSEDPDRGLGSIQSGDADERSGDFLMTGGSARVSKDGDWSETYACNLIDWHLKEQEKMPWLTGTAYWPFKDFSTPIRPENPVPYVNQKGVVERDLTPKESFYVFKSYWTEEPMVRIYGHTWPVRAGAAGERKMLKTYSNCESVELFLNGQSLGSRERDSEDFPAAGLRWVTPFKKGINTVKAVGRKDGETIIDELTFEYQTEGWGEPAQLRIEQIAETDESATIEVYALDAKGVRCLDGKNFVEFSLVGDGELIADLGTSITARKVQLYNGRAQISVRKRGGQSWVSVESEGIPTAFISIK
;
A
#
# COMPACT_ATOMS: atom_id res chain seq x y z
N MET A 1 5.97 -4.45 -22.59
CA MET A 1 5.89 -5.79 -21.99
C MET A 1 4.50 -5.92 -21.36
N ARG A 2 3.54 -6.64 -21.97
CA ARG A 2 2.17 -6.75 -21.44
C ARG A 2 2.07 -8.04 -20.62
N ILE A 3 2.00 -7.91 -19.30
CA ILE A 3 1.61 -9.01 -18.41
C ILE A 3 0.11 -9.28 -18.70
N PRO A 4 -0.29 -10.47 -19.15
CA PRO A 4 -1.70 -10.77 -19.33
C PRO A 4 -2.34 -10.89 -17.94
N MET A 5 -3.26 -9.97 -17.63
CA MET A 5 -4.16 -10.11 -16.49
C MET A 5 -4.93 -11.42 -16.65
N TYR A 6 -4.76 -12.34 -15.70
CA TYR A 6 -5.57 -13.55 -15.61
C TYR A 6 -7.05 -13.17 -15.50
N ARG A 7 -7.81 -13.48 -16.56
CA ARG A 7 -9.28 -13.45 -16.55
C ARG A 7 -9.79 -14.59 -15.67
N LEU A 8 -10.19 -14.27 -14.45
CA LEU A 8 -11.09 -15.14 -13.68
C LEU A 8 -12.49 -15.05 -14.31
N ASN A 9 -12.80 -16.00 -15.20
CA ASN A 9 -14.14 -16.18 -15.75
C ASN A 9 -15.08 -16.76 -14.69
N ARG A 10 -15.92 -15.92 -14.08
CA ARG A 10 -17.31 -16.28 -13.72
C ARG A 10 -18.23 -15.08 -13.93
N PRO A 11 -19.40 -15.25 -14.57
CA PRO A 11 -20.30 -14.14 -14.88
C PRO A 11 -21.11 -13.77 -13.63
N PHE A 12 -20.85 -12.60 -13.05
CA PHE A 12 -21.77 -12.01 -12.07
C PHE A 12 -22.89 -11.30 -12.84
N VAL A 13 -24.07 -11.92 -12.85
CA VAL A 13 -25.32 -11.31 -13.29
C VAL A 13 -26.12 -10.99 -12.05
N GLN A 14 -26.24 -9.70 -11.71
CA GLN A 14 -27.38 -9.05 -11.02
C GLN A 14 -27.01 -7.56 -10.84
N ARG A 15 -27.49 -6.64 -11.69
CA ARG A 15 -28.77 -5.91 -11.55
C ARG A 15 -29.06 -5.41 -10.14
N HIS A 16 -28.28 -4.44 -9.67
CA HIS A 16 -28.79 -3.31 -8.89
C HIS A 16 -28.18 -2.02 -9.43
N SER A 17 -29.04 -1.02 -9.60
CA SER A 17 -28.80 0.21 -10.34
C SER A 17 -27.77 1.12 -9.66
N LEU A 18 -26.48 0.94 -9.96
CA LEU A 18 -25.54 2.06 -9.92
C LEU A 18 -25.91 2.99 -11.08
N LEU A 19 -26.56 4.11 -10.78
CA LEU A 19 -26.57 5.25 -11.66
C LEU A 19 -25.12 5.76 -11.78
N LEU A 20 -24.37 5.15 -12.70
CA LEU A 20 -23.16 5.72 -13.25
C LEU A 20 -23.59 7.02 -13.95
N CYS A 21 -23.41 8.15 -13.28
CA CYS A 21 -23.40 9.46 -13.92
C CYS A 21 -22.17 9.54 -14.85
N ILE A 22 -22.29 8.92 -16.02
CA ILE A 22 -21.47 9.19 -17.19
C ILE A 22 -21.91 10.57 -17.68
N ALA A 23 -21.29 11.61 -17.14
CA ALA A 23 -21.41 12.98 -17.62
C ALA A 23 -20.09 13.73 -17.43
N TRP A 24 -18.99 13.18 -17.94
CA TRP A 24 -17.80 13.96 -18.28
C TRP A 24 -17.61 13.93 -19.80
N LEU A 25 -18.55 14.59 -20.49
CA LEU A 25 -18.44 14.91 -21.90
C LEU A 25 -18.01 16.38 -22.01
N ALA A 26 -16.77 16.55 -22.49
CA ALA A 26 -16.26 17.75 -23.16
C ALA A 26 -16.38 19.08 -22.39
N CYS A 27 -15.49 19.29 -21.43
CA CYS A 27 -14.94 20.63 -21.18
C CYS A 27 -13.42 20.51 -21.23
N GLY A 28 -12.76 21.25 -22.12
CA GLY A 28 -11.31 21.24 -22.29
C GLY A 28 -10.60 21.70 -21.01
N VAL A 29 -10.27 20.76 -20.15
CA VAL A 29 -9.24 20.87 -19.14
C VAL A 29 -7.94 20.57 -19.88
N LEU A 30 -6.97 21.49 -19.89
CA LEU A 30 -5.58 21.09 -20.12
C LEU A 30 -5.16 20.24 -18.90
N SER A 31 -5.64 18.99 -18.84
CA SER A 31 -5.17 18.04 -17.85
C SER A 31 -3.75 17.69 -18.24
N ALA A 32 -2.82 17.88 -17.31
CA ALA A 32 -1.53 17.22 -17.32
C ALA A 32 -1.68 15.78 -17.85
N LYS A 33 -1.24 15.49 -19.07
CA LYS A 33 -1.22 14.11 -19.55
C LYS A 33 0.14 13.54 -19.16
N PRO A 34 0.17 12.38 -18.48
CA PRO A 34 1.44 11.75 -18.15
C PRO A 34 2.13 11.29 -19.44
N ILE A 35 3.45 11.44 -19.48
CA ILE A 35 4.28 11.02 -20.61
C ILE A 35 4.72 9.56 -20.39
N LEU A 36 3.88 8.61 -20.84
CA LEU A 36 4.02 7.18 -20.50
C LEU A 36 4.99 6.40 -21.40
N ASP A 37 4.85 6.48 -22.72
CA ASP A 37 5.51 5.53 -23.66
C ASP A 37 6.85 6.02 -24.22
N ASN A 38 7.58 5.25 -25.02
CA ASN A 38 8.80 5.72 -25.73
C ASN A 38 9.91 6.28 -24.81
N TRP A 39 10.05 5.71 -23.61
CA TRP A 39 11.23 5.95 -22.78
C TRP A 39 12.27 4.87 -23.04
N GLU A 40 13.53 5.28 -22.96
CA GLU A 40 14.67 4.39 -22.95
C GLU A 40 15.29 4.44 -21.54
N TYR A 41 15.68 3.28 -21.01
CA TYR A 41 16.24 3.12 -19.67
C TYR A 41 17.54 2.33 -19.70
N THR A 42 18.52 2.72 -18.88
CA THR A 42 19.71 1.90 -18.61
C THR A 42 20.03 1.87 -17.12
N ARG A 43 20.32 0.66 -16.60
CA ARG A 43 20.57 0.39 -15.17
C ARG A 43 22.05 0.51 -14.82
N MET A 44 22.61 1.68 -15.06
CA MET A 44 23.97 2.06 -14.67
C MET A 44 24.11 3.58 -14.74
N ASP A 45 25.21 4.11 -14.21
CA ASP A 45 25.57 5.49 -14.48
C ASP A 45 26.18 5.67 -15.88
N LEU A 46 26.13 6.89 -16.38
CA LEU A 46 26.82 7.29 -17.60
C LEU A 46 28.14 7.99 -17.24
N GLY A 47 29.15 7.93 -18.12
CA GLY A 47 30.40 8.68 -17.96
C GLY A 47 30.23 10.21 -18.03
N GLY A 48 29.05 10.66 -18.47
CA GLY A 48 28.61 12.05 -18.48
C GLY A 48 27.39 12.22 -19.38
N ILE A 49 26.74 13.39 -19.30
CA ILE A 49 25.50 13.66 -20.05
C ILE A 49 25.65 13.42 -21.56
N TRP A 50 26.85 13.67 -22.11
CA TRP A 50 27.12 13.48 -23.53
C TRP A 50 27.03 12.02 -24.00
N GLU A 51 27.26 11.04 -23.13
CA GLU A 51 27.06 9.62 -23.47
C GLU A 51 25.58 9.30 -23.69
N GLY A 52 24.66 9.97 -23.00
CA GLY A 52 23.22 9.83 -23.22
C GLY A 52 22.72 10.52 -24.49
N LEU A 53 23.47 11.51 -25.00
CA LEU A 53 23.12 12.36 -26.14
C LEU A 53 23.81 11.96 -27.46
N ARG A 54 24.95 11.27 -27.43
CA ARG A 54 25.68 10.93 -28.67
C ARG A 54 24.89 9.95 -29.55
N THR A 55 24.94 10.16 -30.87
CA THR A 55 24.16 9.42 -31.88
C THR A 55 25.02 8.62 -32.87
N ASN A 56 26.33 8.51 -32.66
CA ASN A 56 27.20 7.83 -33.62
C ASN A 56 26.95 6.31 -33.62
N GLU A 57 26.97 5.67 -34.81
CA GLU A 57 26.58 4.27 -34.98
C GLU A 57 27.50 3.25 -34.29
N ARG A 58 28.73 3.63 -33.91
CA ARG A 58 29.70 2.75 -33.22
C ARG A 58 29.62 2.81 -31.69
N ASP A 59 29.22 3.95 -31.12
CA ASP A 59 29.10 4.19 -29.68
C ASP A 59 27.65 4.12 -29.17
N ALA A 60 26.65 4.27 -30.04
CA ALA A 60 25.23 4.14 -29.67
C ALA A 60 24.81 2.72 -29.27
N ALA A 61 25.72 1.74 -29.40
CA ALA A 61 25.50 0.36 -28.97
C ALA A 61 25.81 0.12 -27.48
N LEU A 62 26.53 1.01 -26.79
CA LEU A 62 26.95 0.83 -25.39
C LEU A 62 26.85 2.14 -24.56
N PRO A 63 26.16 2.13 -23.40
CA PRO A 63 25.41 1.00 -22.84
C PRO A 63 24.13 0.71 -23.64
N ALA A 64 23.64 -0.53 -23.53
CA ALA A 64 22.32 -0.86 -24.05
C ALA A 64 21.23 -0.12 -23.26
N TRP A 65 20.22 0.36 -23.97
CA TRP A 65 19.03 0.99 -23.40
C TRP A 65 17.81 0.11 -23.68
N ASP A 66 17.05 -0.20 -22.65
CA ASP A 66 15.80 -0.93 -22.74
C ASP A 66 14.65 0.04 -23.01
N THR A 67 13.73 -0.33 -23.90
CA THR A 67 12.50 0.44 -24.09
C THR A 67 11.53 0.13 -22.95
N VAL A 68 11.10 1.16 -22.23
CA VAL A 68 10.20 1.06 -21.08
C VAL A 68 9.01 2.01 -21.23
N SER A 69 7.93 1.70 -20.52
CA SER A 69 6.83 2.65 -20.28
C SER A 69 6.89 3.08 -18.81
N LEU A 70 6.48 4.31 -18.54
CA LEU A 70 6.31 4.81 -17.17
C LEU A 70 4.90 4.47 -16.64
N PRO A 71 4.75 4.34 -15.32
CA PRO A 71 5.82 4.31 -14.31
C PRO A 71 6.75 3.10 -14.45
N HIS A 72 8.01 3.24 -14.00
CA HIS A 72 9.04 2.18 -14.06
C HIS A 72 9.92 2.19 -12.81
N SER A 73 10.27 1.01 -12.29
CA SER A 73 11.18 0.84 -11.14
C SER A 73 12.46 0.08 -11.52
N PHE A 74 13.58 0.42 -10.88
CA PHE A 74 14.84 -0.34 -11.05
C PHE A 74 14.73 -1.79 -10.55
N ASN A 75 13.73 -2.05 -9.70
CA ASN A 75 13.68 -3.19 -8.80
C ASN A 75 12.46 -4.10 -9.03
N GLU A 76 11.85 -4.06 -10.20
CA GLU A 76 10.62 -4.82 -10.52
C GLU A 76 10.71 -6.31 -10.16
N LEU A 77 11.90 -6.90 -10.39
CA LEU A 77 12.18 -8.32 -10.16
C LEU A 77 13.27 -8.58 -9.12
N ASP A 78 14.28 -7.72 -8.99
CA ASP A 78 15.42 -7.99 -8.09
C ASP A 78 15.11 -7.77 -6.60
N ALA A 79 14.04 -7.05 -6.27
CA ALA A 79 13.60 -6.84 -4.89
C ALA A 79 13.27 -8.15 -4.15
N VAL A 80 12.75 -9.14 -4.89
CA VAL A 80 12.31 -10.44 -4.36
C VAL A 80 13.13 -11.61 -4.88
N ASN A 81 14.22 -11.33 -5.61
CA ASN A 81 15.08 -12.38 -6.13
C ASN A 81 15.95 -12.95 -4.98
N PRO A 82 15.89 -14.27 -4.72
CA PRO A 82 16.56 -14.87 -3.57
C PRO A 82 18.10 -14.94 -3.67
N TYR A 83 18.69 -14.59 -4.83
CA TYR A 83 20.13 -14.78 -5.10
C TYR A 83 20.90 -13.47 -5.24
N VAL A 84 20.21 -12.34 -5.36
CA VAL A 84 20.84 -11.04 -5.52
C VAL A 84 20.22 -10.04 -4.56
N PRO A 85 21.02 -9.14 -3.95
CA PRO A 85 20.45 -7.97 -3.31
C PRO A 85 19.77 -7.10 -4.37
N TYR A 86 18.68 -6.44 -3.98
CA TYR A 86 18.03 -5.45 -4.84
C TYR A 86 19.01 -4.34 -5.24
N TYR A 87 18.88 -3.82 -6.46
CA TYR A 87 19.77 -2.79 -6.96
C TYR A 87 19.59 -1.46 -6.20
N GLN A 88 20.69 -0.95 -5.63
CA GLN A 88 20.82 0.38 -5.04
C GLN A 88 21.94 1.14 -5.75
N GLY A 89 21.59 2.01 -6.70
CA GLY A 89 22.54 2.70 -7.54
C GLY A 89 21.87 3.63 -8.57
N PRO A 90 22.66 4.26 -9.44
CA PRO A 90 22.15 5.14 -10.48
C PRO A 90 21.60 4.42 -11.71
N GLY A 91 20.53 4.96 -12.26
CA GLY A 91 20.00 4.59 -13.58
C GLY A 91 19.55 5.82 -14.34
N TRP A 92 19.55 5.73 -15.67
CA TRP A 92 19.21 6.84 -16.54
C TRP A 92 18.01 6.51 -17.41
N TYR A 93 17.20 7.53 -17.63
CA TYR A 93 16.10 7.55 -18.58
C TYR A 93 16.37 8.61 -19.64
N ARG A 94 15.96 8.35 -20.88
CA ARG A 94 15.90 9.37 -21.91
C ARG A 94 14.66 9.24 -22.79
N ARG A 95 14.25 10.36 -23.34
CA ARG A 95 13.09 10.46 -24.24
C ARG A 95 13.18 11.72 -25.10
N THR A 96 12.69 11.66 -26.33
CA THR A 96 12.39 12.87 -27.12
C THR A 96 11.00 13.40 -26.79
N LEU A 97 10.94 14.67 -26.40
CA LEU A 97 9.71 15.43 -26.19
C LEU A 97 9.34 16.18 -27.47
N GLU A 98 8.06 16.12 -27.82
CA GLU A 98 7.47 17.02 -28.82
C GLU A 98 6.87 18.21 -28.07
N ILE A 99 7.25 19.42 -28.47
CA ILE A 99 6.88 20.65 -27.77
C ILE A 99 5.83 21.40 -28.59
N ASP A 100 4.63 21.49 -28.02
CA ASP A 100 3.50 22.21 -28.59
C ASP A 100 2.87 23.09 -27.50
N ASN A 101 3.58 24.14 -27.09
CA ASN A 101 3.11 25.06 -26.06
C ASN A 101 2.04 26.01 -26.65
N PRO A 102 0.77 25.91 -26.24
CA PRO A 102 -0.31 26.68 -26.83
C PRO A 102 -0.36 28.14 -26.34
N TYR A 103 0.46 28.50 -25.35
CA TYR A 103 0.46 29.83 -24.74
C TYR A 103 1.61 30.68 -25.26
N GLU A 104 1.30 31.91 -25.65
CA GLU A 104 2.30 32.89 -26.05
C GLU A 104 3.20 33.23 -24.85
N GLN A 105 4.53 33.05 -25.01
CA GLN A 105 5.49 33.18 -23.91
C GLN A 105 5.15 32.31 -22.68
N GLY A 106 4.37 31.23 -22.88
CA GLY A 106 4.01 30.29 -21.85
C GLY A 106 5.21 29.59 -21.23
N ARG A 107 4.98 28.96 -20.08
CA ARG A 107 5.97 28.14 -19.40
C ARG A 107 5.72 26.66 -19.67
N ILE A 108 6.82 25.92 -19.74
CA ILE A 108 6.86 24.48 -19.91
C ILE A 108 7.42 23.90 -18.62
N LEU A 109 6.59 23.17 -17.87
CA LEU A 109 7.02 22.50 -16.64
C LEU A 109 7.08 20.99 -16.85
N LEU A 110 8.07 20.37 -16.23
CA LEU A 110 8.13 18.92 -16.06
C LEU A 110 7.80 18.61 -14.60
N ARG A 111 6.64 17.99 -14.34
CA ARG A 111 6.20 17.60 -13.00
C ARG A 111 6.43 16.10 -12.81
N PHE A 112 6.93 15.73 -11.65
CA PHE A 112 7.13 14.37 -11.19
C PHE A 112 6.20 14.14 -10.00
N ASP A 113 5.36 13.13 -10.07
CA ASP A 113 4.48 12.78 -8.94
C ASP A 113 5.27 11.99 -7.85
N GLY A 114 6.49 11.55 -8.19
CA GLY A 114 7.49 10.96 -7.29
C GLY A 114 8.55 10.17 -8.09
N ALA A 115 9.81 10.25 -7.66
CA ALA A 115 10.93 9.55 -8.30
C ALA A 115 12.07 9.30 -7.31
N GLY A 116 12.50 8.04 -7.20
CA GLY A 116 13.39 7.63 -6.13
C GLY A 116 14.86 7.55 -6.53
N GLN A 117 15.80 7.92 -5.66
CA GLN A 117 15.62 8.76 -4.44
C GLN A 117 16.22 10.15 -4.64
N LYS A 118 17.29 10.24 -5.44
CA LYS A 118 17.89 11.48 -5.93
C LYS A 118 17.64 11.54 -7.43
N THR A 119 17.09 12.65 -7.92
CA THR A 119 16.71 12.82 -9.33
C THR A 119 17.37 14.05 -9.91
N GLN A 120 18.00 13.92 -11.08
CA GLN A 120 18.59 15.03 -11.84
C GLN A 120 17.99 15.09 -13.23
N VAL A 121 17.67 16.30 -13.70
CA VAL A 121 16.97 16.53 -14.97
C VAL A 121 17.81 17.37 -15.93
N TYR A 122 17.84 16.95 -17.19
CA TYR A 122 18.54 17.61 -18.28
C TYR A 122 17.63 17.76 -19.50
N ILE A 123 17.73 18.91 -20.18
CA ILE A 123 17.23 19.10 -21.54
C ILE A 123 18.43 19.26 -22.45
N GLU A 124 18.61 18.33 -23.38
CA GLU A 124 19.86 18.17 -24.12
C GLU A 124 21.06 18.16 -23.14
N ASP A 125 22.01 19.08 -23.32
CA ASP A 125 23.20 19.24 -22.49
C ASP A 125 22.99 20.11 -21.24
N SER A 126 21.80 20.68 -21.07
CA SER A 126 21.54 21.71 -20.07
C SER A 126 20.93 21.12 -18.81
N PHE A 127 21.70 21.19 -17.71
CA PHE A 127 21.23 20.80 -16.38
C PHE A 127 20.14 21.75 -15.89
N ILE A 128 19.00 21.19 -15.51
CA ILE A 128 17.82 21.94 -15.06
C ILE A 128 17.78 22.05 -13.54
N GLY A 129 18.05 20.94 -12.85
CA GLY A 129 18.02 20.89 -11.40
C GLY A 129 18.02 19.46 -10.84
N GLU A 130 18.02 19.39 -9.52
CA GLU A 130 18.00 18.13 -8.76
C GLU A 130 16.92 18.14 -7.67
N HIS A 131 16.46 16.95 -7.31
CA HIS A 131 15.54 16.70 -6.20
C HIS A 131 16.06 15.53 -5.34
N VAL A 132 15.88 15.61 -4.02
CA VAL A 132 16.22 14.55 -3.06
C VAL A 132 15.00 14.27 -2.20
N GLY A 133 14.47 13.06 -2.31
CA GLY A 133 13.20 12.62 -1.72
C GLY A 133 12.41 11.81 -2.74
N GLY A 134 12.16 10.53 -2.46
CA GLY A 134 11.47 9.64 -3.41
C GLY A 134 9.96 9.85 -3.53
N TYR A 135 9.35 10.54 -2.58
CA TYR A 135 7.93 10.36 -2.26
C TYR A 135 7.08 11.63 -2.39
N ASP A 136 7.69 12.80 -2.38
CA ASP A 136 7.01 14.08 -2.58
C ASP A 136 6.97 14.49 -4.04
N GLU A 137 5.91 15.20 -4.44
CA GLU A 137 5.81 15.73 -5.81
C GLU A 137 6.80 16.89 -6.00
N PHE A 138 7.42 17.01 -7.17
CA PHE A 138 8.29 18.13 -7.53
C PHE A 138 8.15 18.50 -9.00
N HIS A 139 8.61 19.70 -9.38
CA HIS A 139 8.61 20.12 -10.77
C HIS A 139 9.80 21.02 -11.11
N PHE A 140 10.17 21.02 -12.38
CA PHE A 140 11.15 21.93 -12.94
C PHE A 140 10.56 22.75 -14.08
N ASP A 141 10.90 24.03 -14.13
CA ASP A 141 10.61 24.88 -15.28
C ASP A 141 11.73 24.68 -16.32
N ILE A 142 11.37 24.07 -17.45
CA ILE A 142 12.30 23.75 -18.54
C ILE A 142 12.25 24.76 -19.68
N THR A 143 11.46 25.83 -19.55
CA THR A 143 11.12 26.76 -20.65
C THR A 143 12.37 27.31 -21.36
N GLU A 144 13.34 27.82 -20.60
CA GLU A 144 14.53 28.46 -21.17
C GLU A 144 15.46 27.44 -21.84
N ALA A 145 15.58 26.24 -21.26
CA ALA A 145 16.41 25.18 -21.82
C ALA A 145 15.78 24.61 -23.11
N VAL A 146 14.46 24.47 -23.14
CA VAL A 146 13.72 24.13 -24.36
C VAL A 146 13.94 25.21 -25.42
N ALA A 147 13.75 26.49 -25.09
CA ALA A 147 13.93 27.59 -26.04
C ALA A 147 15.35 27.64 -26.64
N LYS A 148 16.37 27.30 -25.86
CA LYS A 148 17.77 27.22 -26.31
C LYS A 148 18.01 26.08 -27.32
N HIS A 149 17.31 24.96 -27.17
CA HIS A 149 17.64 23.68 -27.83
C HIS A 149 16.57 23.18 -28.80
N LEU A 150 15.45 23.88 -28.93
CA LEU A 150 14.33 23.45 -29.76
C LEU A 150 14.75 23.38 -31.23
N GLU A 151 14.74 22.17 -31.78
CA GLU A 151 14.99 21.89 -33.19
C GLU A 151 13.85 21.03 -33.74
N ASP A 152 13.24 21.45 -34.85
CA ASP A 152 12.08 20.77 -35.46
C ASP A 152 10.93 20.46 -34.48
N GLY A 153 10.73 21.33 -33.49
CA GLY A 153 9.69 21.17 -32.46
C GLY A 153 10.00 20.10 -31.41
N LYS A 154 11.25 19.62 -31.35
CA LYS A 154 11.66 18.51 -30.48
C LYS A 154 12.86 18.89 -29.61
N VAL A 155 12.93 18.25 -28.45
CA VAL A 155 14.09 18.27 -27.54
C VAL A 155 14.23 16.91 -26.86
N ARG A 156 15.44 16.54 -26.43
CA ARG A 156 15.68 15.35 -25.62
C ARG A 156 15.68 15.68 -24.14
N LEU A 157 14.91 14.91 -23.39
CA LEU A 157 14.88 14.86 -21.95
C LEU A 157 15.75 13.70 -21.47
N LEU A 158 16.62 13.96 -20.52
CA LEU A 158 17.35 12.92 -19.79
C LEU A 158 17.11 13.10 -18.30
N VAL A 159 16.91 11.98 -17.62
CA VAL A 159 16.66 11.95 -16.18
C VAL A 159 17.53 10.88 -15.54
N ARG A 160 18.37 11.28 -14.59
CA ARG A 160 19.13 10.35 -13.74
C ARG A 160 18.37 10.16 -12.44
N CYS A 161 18.07 8.91 -12.08
CA CYS A 161 17.55 8.55 -10.76
C CYS A 161 18.58 7.71 -10.02
N ASP A 162 18.69 7.87 -8.71
CA ASP A 162 19.71 7.20 -7.90
C ASP A 162 19.16 6.86 -6.53
N ASN A 163 19.12 5.55 -6.21
CA ASN A 163 18.71 5.02 -4.91
C ASN A 163 19.89 4.39 -4.14
N SER A 164 21.12 4.84 -4.41
CA SER A 164 22.29 4.46 -3.62
C SER A 164 22.05 4.72 -2.13
N ARG A 165 22.50 3.78 -1.30
CA ARG A 165 22.49 3.88 0.16
C ARG A 165 23.14 5.18 0.62
N ASP A 166 22.47 5.90 1.50
CA ASP A 166 22.95 7.18 2.04
C ASP A 166 22.41 7.40 3.45
N LEU A 167 23.31 7.36 4.44
CA LEU A 167 22.96 7.53 5.85
C LEU A 167 22.45 8.95 6.17
N GLU A 168 22.80 9.95 5.35
CA GLU A 168 22.36 11.34 5.50
C GLU A 168 21.08 11.64 4.69
N MET A 169 20.37 10.60 4.25
CA MET A 169 19.09 10.71 3.55
C MET A 169 18.03 9.86 4.26
N ILE A 170 16.82 10.40 4.43
CA ILE A 170 15.66 9.59 4.84
C ILE A 170 15.02 8.90 3.64
N PRO A 171 14.52 7.65 3.78
CA PRO A 171 14.49 6.81 4.98
C PRO A 171 15.80 6.05 5.24
N SER A 172 15.93 5.45 6.43
CA SER A 172 17.03 4.54 6.75
C SER A 172 16.92 3.22 5.96
N ASP A 173 18.05 2.67 5.51
CA ASP A 173 18.14 1.31 4.99
C ASP A 173 17.86 0.22 6.04
N LEU A 174 17.79 0.57 7.33
CA LEU A 174 17.31 -0.34 8.39
C LEU A 174 15.80 -0.56 8.34
N SER A 175 15.07 0.22 7.53
CA SER A 175 13.62 0.11 7.38
C SER A 175 13.19 -1.25 6.82
N ASP A 176 12.01 -1.73 7.22
CA ASP A 176 11.47 -3.02 6.76
C ASP A 176 10.79 -2.91 5.39
N PHE A 177 11.32 -2.11 4.46
CA PHE A 177 10.84 -1.92 3.09
C PHE A 177 11.99 -1.49 2.17
N ASN A 178 11.85 -1.69 0.85
CA ASN A 178 12.88 -1.30 -0.13
C ASN A 178 12.89 0.21 -0.41
N LEU A 179 14.07 0.81 -0.48
CA LEU A 179 14.25 2.17 -0.99
C LEU A 179 14.35 2.13 -2.52
N TYR A 180 13.19 2.08 -3.17
CA TYR A 180 13.12 1.91 -4.62
C TYR A 180 13.74 3.05 -5.41
N GLY A 181 14.31 2.71 -6.57
CA GLY A 181 14.85 3.64 -7.55
C GLY A 181 14.00 3.73 -8.82
N GLY A 182 14.08 4.87 -9.50
CA GLY A 182 13.49 5.10 -10.82
C GLY A 182 12.30 6.05 -10.85
N LEU A 183 11.73 6.20 -12.05
CA LEU A 183 10.54 7.01 -12.33
C LEU A 183 9.26 6.19 -12.08
N TYR A 184 9.07 5.80 -10.81
CA TYR A 184 8.01 4.87 -10.42
C TYR A 184 6.64 5.51 -10.15
N ARG A 185 6.53 6.84 -10.23
CA ARG A 185 5.24 7.54 -10.37
C ARG A 185 5.22 8.36 -11.67
N PRO A 186 4.04 8.78 -12.13
CA PRO A 186 3.93 9.49 -13.40
C PRO A 186 4.78 10.76 -13.50
N VAL A 187 5.26 11.02 -14.72
CA VAL A 187 5.90 12.28 -15.11
C VAL A 187 4.98 12.99 -16.08
N HIS A 188 4.79 14.29 -15.92
CA HIS A 188 3.86 15.11 -16.71
C HIS A 188 4.58 16.28 -17.38
N LEU A 189 4.24 16.53 -18.64
CA LEU A 189 4.61 17.75 -19.36
C LEU A 189 3.45 18.75 -19.28
N LEU A 190 3.68 19.90 -18.64
CA LEU A 190 2.65 20.90 -18.39
C LEU A 190 2.94 22.18 -19.17
N TYR A 191 1.91 22.70 -19.83
CA TYR A 191 1.92 24.06 -20.37
C TYR A 191 1.06 24.97 -19.51
N GLN A 192 1.61 26.12 -19.14
CA GLN A 192 0.88 27.17 -18.44
C GLN A 192 1.17 28.53 -19.08
N PRO A 193 0.26 29.52 -18.99
CA PRO A 193 0.54 30.85 -19.49
C PRO A 193 1.72 31.52 -18.74
N ALA A 194 2.25 32.60 -19.32
CA ALA A 194 3.34 33.40 -18.75
C ALA A 194 3.04 33.93 -17.33
N VAL A 195 1.75 34.19 -17.06
CA VAL A 195 1.21 34.56 -15.75
C VAL A 195 -0.05 33.76 -15.48
N GLY A 196 -0.27 33.34 -14.24
CA GLY A 196 -1.43 32.52 -13.89
C GLY A 196 -1.71 32.53 -12.39
N ALA A 197 -2.79 31.87 -11.98
CA ALA A 197 -2.97 31.57 -10.57
C ALA A 197 -2.09 30.37 -10.18
N LYS A 198 -1.43 30.45 -9.03
CA LYS A 198 -0.85 29.26 -8.38
C LYS A 198 -1.97 28.36 -7.89
N TRP A 199 -1.66 27.07 -7.74
CA TRP A 199 -2.54 26.14 -7.02
C TRP A 199 -2.94 26.74 -5.66
N PRO A 200 -4.25 26.80 -5.36
CA PRO A 200 -4.73 27.44 -4.13
C PRO A 200 -4.29 26.65 -2.89
N ARG A 201 -3.99 27.35 -1.80
CA ARG A 201 -4.07 26.74 -0.47
C ARG A 201 -5.54 26.69 -0.09
N ILE A 202 -6.06 25.50 0.17
CA ILE A 202 -7.46 25.24 0.48
C ILE A 202 -7.57 24.74 1.92
N ASP A 203 -8.44 25.37 2.69
CA ASP A 203 -8.80 24.99 4.06
C ASP A 203 -10.32 24.83 4.11
N CYS A 204 -10.81 23.64 4.48
CA CYS A 204 -12.25 23.34 4.60
C CYS A 204 -12.58 23.02 6.05
N LEU A 205 -13.50 23.79 6.61
CA LEU A 205 -13.90 23.74 8.01
C LEU A 205 -15.40 23.53 8.09
N VAL A 206 -15.85 22.86 9.14
CA VAL A 206 -17.26 22.77 9.49
C VAL A 206 -17.37 22.86 11.01
N ASP A 207 -18.43 23.48 11.51
CA ASP A 207 -18.73 23.46 12.94
C ASP A 207 -19.01 22.03 13.44
N GLU A 208 -18.92 21.84 14.76
CA GLU A 208 -19.07 20.53 15.39
C GLU A 208 -20.45 19.90 15.15
N ASP A 209 -21.49 20.74 15.00
CA ASP A 209 -22.86 20.32 14.71
C ASP A 209 -23.10 20.06 13.20
N GLY A 210 -22.11 20.30 12.34
CA GLY A 210 -22.22 20.11 10.90
C GLY A 210 -23.08 21.15 10.17
N ASN A 211 -23.43 22.27 10.81
CA ASN A 211 -24.45 23.19 10.31
C ASN A 211 -23.93 24.21 9.28
N THR A 212 -22.66 24.60 9.36
CA THR A 212 -22.05 25.62 8.50
C THR A 212 -20.65 25.20 8.07
N GLY A 213 -20.47 25.03 6.76
CA GLY A 213 -19.17 24.78 6.13
C GLY A 213 -18.52 26.07 5.66
N GLU A 214 -17.21 26.21 5.84
CA GLU A 214 -16.40 27.27 5.26
C GLU A 214 -15.23 26.69 4.45
N ALA A 215 -15.12 27.07 3.18
CA ALA A 215 -13.98 26.74 2.33
C ALA A 215 -13.20 28.01 1.98
N HIS A 216 -11.94 28.07 2.43
CA HIS A 216 -11.06 29.23 2.26
C HIS A 216 -10.01 28.93 1.19
N PHE A 217 -10.10 29.60 0.03
CA PHE A 217 -9.13 29.46 -1.05
C PHE A 217 -8.20 30.65 -1.05
N ARG A 218 -6.95 30.43 -0.62
CA ARG A 218 -5.89 31.43 -0.65
C ARG A 218 -5.10 31.32 -1.96
N VAL A 219 -5.31 32.29 -2.84
CA VAL A 219 -4.79 32.30 -4.22
C VAL A 219 -3.73 33.38 -4.39
N SER A 220 -2.58 33.01 -4.93
CA SER A 220 -1.50 33.94 -5.30
C SER A 220 -1.21 33.86 -6.80
N ALA A 221 -0.69 34.94 -7.37
CA ALA A 221 -0.23 34.94 -8.76
C ALA A 221 1.11 34.19 -8.91
N TYR A 222 1.24 33.44 -10.00
CA TYR A 222 2.50 33.00 -10.58
C TYR A 222 2.88 33.99 -11.68
N ASN A 223 4.05 34.62 -11.54
CA ASN A 223 4.51 35.68 -12.44
C ASN A 223 6.05 35.73 -12.50
N PRO A 224 6.70 34.70 -13.08
CA PRO A 224 8.16 34.63 -13.17
C PRO A 224 8.75 35.79 -13.99
N LEU A 225 8.02 36.27 -15.01
CA LEU A 225 8.46 37.36 -15.89
C LEU A 225 8.27 38.76 -15.30
N ARG A 226 7.73 38.87 -14.07
CA ARG A 226 7.45 40.15 -13.39
C ARG A 226 6.66 41.12 -14.27
N ILE A 227 5.63 40.60 -14.95
CA ILE A 227 4.68 41.40 -15.73
C ILE A 227 3.84 42.24 -14.76
N ASP A 228 3.72 43.54 -15.00
CA ASP A 228 2.86 44.41 -14.19
C ASP A 228 1.39 44.30 -14.63
N GLY A 229 0.47 44.61 -13.71
CA GLY A 229 -0.95 44.62 -13.97
C GLY A 229 -1.75 43.76 -12.99
N ARG A 230 -2.93 43.33 -13.46
CA ARG A 230 -3.86 42.54 -12.67
C ARG A 230 -4.29 41.30 -13.43
N LEU A 231 -4.39 40.19 -12.71
CA LEU A 231 -4.85 38.90 -13.21
C LEU A 231 -6.30 38.68 -12.76
N PRO A 232 -7.29 38.78 -13.67
CA PRO A 232 -8.63 38.27 -13.43
C PRO A 232 -8.59 36.81 -12.99
N VAL A 233 -9.28 36.52 -11.88
CA VAL A 233 -9.48 35.16 -11.36
C VAL A 233 -10.94 34.95 -11.02
N GLY A 234 -11.44 33.73 -11.15
CA GLY A 234 -12.78 33.35 -10.75
C GLY A 234 -12.82 31.95 -10.14
N LEU A 235 -13.50 31.81 -9.02
CA LEU A 235 -13.71 30.54 -8.32
C LEU A 235 -15.18 30.15 -8.45
N VAL A 236 -15.42 28.88 -8.77
CA VAL A 236 -16.73 28.22 -8.72
C VAL A 236 -16.60 26.99 -7.85
N ILE A 237 -17.54 26.78 -6.92
CA ILE A 237 -17.68 25.55 -6.13
C ILE A 237 -19.05 24.96 -6.40
N ARG A 238 -19.10 23.64 -6.58
CA ARG A 238 -20.30 22.87 -6.80
C ARG A 238 -20.46 21.79 -5.74
N ASP A 239 -21.71 21.55 -5.35
CA ASP A 239 -22.09 20.42 -4.51
C ASP A 239 -21.89 19.07 -5.23
N PRO A 240 -22.03 17.94 -4.52
CA PRO A 240 -21.90 16.60 -5.11
C PRO A 240 -22.84 16.34 -6.30
N GLU A 241 -24.01 16.99 -6.34
CA GLU A 241 -24.99 16.92 -7.43
C GLU A 241 -24.63 17.81 -8.63
N GLY A 242 -23.63 18.69 -8.48
CA GLY A 242 -23.11 19.58 -9.52
C GLY A 242 -23.74 20.99 -9.55
N ALA A 243 -24.64 21.32 -8.62
CA ALA A 243 -25.21 22.64 -8.45
C ALA A 243 -24.18 23.64 -7.90
N VAL A 244 -24.20 24.88 -8.39
CA VAL A 244 -23.26 25.92 -7.95
C VAL A 244 -23.67 26.42 -6.56
N VAL A 245 -22.82 26.17 -5.55
CA VAL A 245 -23.03 26.65 -4.18
C VAL A 245 -22.25 27.92 -3.88
N TYR A 246 -21.18 28.21 -4.63
CA TYR A 246 -20.42 29.45 -4.51
C TYR A 246 -19.80 29.87 -5.85
N GLN A 247 -19.81 31.17 -6.12
CA GLN A 247 -19.11 31.77 -7.25
C GLN A 247 -18.65 33.18 -6.93
N GLU A 248 -17.37 33.46 -7.14
CA GLU A 248 -16.80 34.80 -6.97
C GLU A 248 -15.75 35.10 -8.03
N LYS A 249 -15.58 36.38 -8.37
CA LYS A 249 -14.51 36.88 -9.26
C LYS A 249 -13.69 37.94 -8.55
N ALA A 250 -12.38 37.90 -8.75
CA ALA A 250 -11.44 38.86 -8.19
C ALA A 250 -10.35 39.24 -9.22
N LYS A 251 -9.49 40.17 -8.82
CA LYS A 251 -8.33 40.62 -9.62
C LYS A 251 -7.08 40.62 -8.76
N LEU A 252 -6.20 39.64 -8.95
CA LEU A 252 -4.93 39.57 -8.25
C LEU A 252 -3.97 40.64 -8.78
N LYS A 253 -3.15 41.23 -7.92
CA LYS A 253 -2.01 42.04 -8.37
C LYS A 253 -0.89 41.09 -8.79
N LEU A 254 -0.32 41.32 -9.97
CA LEU A 254 0.79 40.52 -10.49
C LEU A 254 2.13 40.89 -9.85
N ILE A 255 2.28 42.14 -9.41
CA ILE A 255 3.43 42.64 -8.66
C ILE A 255 2.91 43.33 -7.39
N ASP A 256 3.41 42.92 -6.24
CA ASP A 256 3.19 43.63 -4.98
C ASP A 256 4.55 43.99 -4.34
N ARG A 257 4.82 45.30 -4.27
CA ARG A 257 6.06 45.86 -3.71
C ARG A 257 6.15 45.68 -2.18
N LYS A 258 5.06 45.28 -1.52
CA LYS A 258 5.01 45.02 -0.08
C LYS A 258 5.17 43.54 0.27
N GLY A 259 5.44 42.68 -0.72
CA GLY A 259 5.53 41.23 -0.57
C GLY A 259 4.26 40.51 -1.04
N PRO A 260 4.24 39.16 -1.02
CA PRO A 260 3.12 38.36 -1.51
C PRO A 260 1.80 38.73 -0.80
N ASN A 261 0.78 39.07 -1.58
CA ASN A 261 -0.54 39.46 -1.07
C ASN A 261 -1.62 38.57 -1.69
N PRO A 262 -1.85 37.37 -1.13
CA PRO A 262 -2.83 36.45 -1.66
C PRO A 262 -4.25 37.01 -1.53
N HIS A 263 -5.10 36.73 -2.52
CA HIS A 263 -6.54 36.91 -2.36
C HIS A 263 -7.13 35.69 -1.67
N ILE A 264 -8.13 35.90 -0.81
CA ILE A 264 -8.80 34.83 -0.09
C ILE A 264 -10.27 34.84 -0.51
N PHE A 265 -10.68 33.82 -1.27
CA PHE A 265 -12.09 33.52 -1.46
C PHE A 265 -12.61 32.80 -0.21
N LYS A 266 -13.70 33.29 0.37
CA LYS A 266 -14.34 32.70 1.55
C LYS A 266 -15.72 32.20 1.14
N ALA A 267 -15.82 30.92 0.82
CA ALA A 267 -17.09 30.29 0.50
C ALA A 267 -17.74 29.77 1.79
N VAL A 268 -18.96 30.23 2.06
CA VAL A 268 -19.81 29.73 3.15
C VAL A 268 -20.88 28.85 2.53
N VAL A 269 -20.96 27.60 2.98
CA VAL A 269 -21.93 26.59 2.53
C VAL A 269 -22.85 26.26 3.71
N PRO A 270 -24.10 26.77 3.72
CA PRO A 270 -25.07 26.42 4.76
C PRO A 270 -25.47 24.95 4.65
N SER A 271 -25.50 24.24 5.77
CA SER A 271 -25.87 22.81 5.86
C SER A 271 -25.14 21.95 4.82
N PRO A 272 -23.81 21.93 4.81
CA PRO A 272 -23.06 21.18 3.81
C PRO A 272 -23.29 19.68 3.98
N GLU A 273 -23.39 18.95 2.87
CA GLU A 273 -23.17 17.51 2.91
C GLU A 273 -21.80 17.17 3.52
N LEU A 274 -21.82 16.37 4.58
CA LEU A 274 -20.61 15.99 5.31
C LEU A 274 -19.96 14.77 4.69
N TRP A 275 -18.66 14.85 4.46
CA TRP A 275 -17.83 13.72 4.07
C TRP A 275 -17.67 12.76 5.25
N SER A 276 -17.83 11.47 4.99
CA SER A 276 -17.57 10.37 5.92
C SER A 276 -17.19 9.10 5.15
N PRO A 277 -16.66 8.06 5.84
CA PRO A 277 -16.43 6.77 5.19
C PRO A 277 -17.67 6.13 4.55
N GLU A 278 -18.87 6.32 5.11
CA GLU A 278 -20.11 5.72 4.58
C GLU A 278 -20.75 6.60 3.49
N ALA A 279 -20.62 7.92 3.62
CA ALA A 279 -21.08 8.91 2.65
C ALA A 279 -19.92 9.86 2.28
N PRO A 280 -19.06 9.49 1.31
CA PRO A 280 -17.91 10.29 0.92
C PRO A 280 -18.31 11.47 0.00
N SER A 281 -19.19 12.37 0.47
CA SER A 281 -19.63 13.53 -0.30
C SER A 281 -18.48 14.49 -0.62
N LEU A 282 -18.25 14.76 -1.91
CA LEU A 282 -17.19 15.62 -2.41
C LEU A 282 -17.75 16.78 -3.23
N TYR A 283 -17.32 17.99 -2.89
CA TYR A 283 -17.60 19.19 -3.67
C TYR A 283 -16.51 19.37 -4.71
N SER A 284 -16.89 19.81 -5.91
CA SER A 284 -15.91 20.16 -6.96
C SER A 284 -15.66 21.65 -7.00
N TRP A 285 -14.43 22.05 -7.30
CA TRP A 285 -14.08 23.46 -7.49
C TRP A 285 -13.35 23.68 -8.82
N GLU A 286 -13.56 24.85 -9.43
CA GLU A 286 -12.84 25.33 -10.60
C GLU A 286 -12.32 26.75 -10.35
N LEU A 287 -11.01 26.92 -10.45
CA LEU A 287 -10.33 28.21 -10.45
C LEU A 287 -9.89 28.54 -11.87
N THR A 288 -10.46 29.61 -12.44
CA THR A 288 -10.06 30.13 -13.75
C THR A 288 -9.24 31.40 -13.55
N SER A 289 -8.06 31.47 -14.17
CA SER A 289 -7.29 32.71 -14.33
C SER A 289 -7.23 33.11 -15.80
N THR A 290 -7.43 34.39 -16.09
CA THR A 290 -7.35 34.92 -17.46
C THR A 290 -6.22 35.93 -17.54
N THR A 291 -5.28 35.72 -18.45
CA THR A 291 -4.14 36.61 -18.68
C THR A 291 -4.57 37.94 -19.32
N PRO A 292 -3.71 38.98 -19.31
CA PRO A 292 -4.00 40.25 -19.97
C PRO A 292 -4.22 40.15 -21.49
N ASN A 293 -3.61 39.18 -22.17
CA ASN A 293 -3.81 38.90 -23.61
C ASN A 293 -5.03 38.00 -23.89
N GLY A 294 -5.79 37.61 -22.86
CA GLY A 294 -7.06 36.87 -23.00
C GLY A 294 -6.94 35.34 -22.97
N GLU A 295 -5.75 34.80 -22.73
CA GLU A 295 -5.55 33.36 -22.52
C GLU A 295 -6.18 32.93 -21.20
N SER A 296 -6.85 31.78 -21.19
CA SER A 296 -7.50 31.24 -20.00
C SER A 296 -6.77 29.99 -19.52
N TYR A 297 -6.52 29.92 -18.23
CA TYR A 297 -5.95 28.75 -17.56
C TYR A 297 -6.88 28.31 -16.43
N LYS A 298 -7.15 27.01 -16.37
CA LYS A 298 -8.09 26.41 -15.43
C LYS A 298 -7.38 25.40 -14.53
N GLN A 299 -7.70 25.45 -13.25
CA GLN A 299 -7.34 24.46 -12.25
C GLN A 299 -8.62 23.96 -11.59
N SER A 300 -8.65 22.70 -11.19
CA SER A 300 -9.80 22.09 -10.56
C SER A 300 -9.38 20.99 -9.60
N GLY A 301 -10.27 20.64 -8.68
CA GLY A 301 -10.11 19.53 -7.76
C GLY A 301 -11.37 19.32 -6.94
N THR A 302 -11.25 18.53 -5.89
CA THR A 302 -12.31 18.25 -4.93
C THR A 302 -11.96 18.76 -3.54
N ILE A 303 -12.99 18.94 -2.70
CA ILE A 303 -12.91 19.22 -1.27
C ILE A 303 -14.05 18.48 -0.55
N GLY A 304 -13.96 18.31 0.76
CA GLY A 304 -15.04 17.76 1.59
C GLY A 304 -15.13 18.47 2.93
N PHE A 305 -16.34 18.54 3.49
CA PHE A 305 -16.61 19.10 4.81
C PHE A 305 -16.73 17.97 5.83
N ARG A 306 -15.91 17.99 6.87
CA ARG A 306 -15.99 17.03 7.97
C ARG A 306 -15.39 17.62 9.23
N HIS A 307 -15.96 17.28 10.37
CA HIS A 307 -15.42 17.56 11.69
C HIS A 307 -14.95 16.25 12.32
N PHE A 308 -13.79 16.26 12.98
CA PHE A 308 -13.31 15.10 13.71
C PHE A 308 -12.64 15.51 15.01
N ARG A 309 -12.64 14.60 15.98
CA ARG A 309 -12.07 14.84 17.30
C ARG A 309 -11.50 13.55 17.88
N PHE A 310 -10.29 13.63 18.41
CA PHE A 310 -9.74 12.61 19.30
C PHE A 310 -10.10 13.02 20.73
N GLU A 311 -10.86 12.18 21.43
CA GLU A 311 -11.17 12.40 22.84
C GLU A 311 -9.92 12.15 23.70
N GLU A 312 -9.69 13.00 24.69
CA GLU A 312 -8.64 12.76 25.68
C GLU A 312 -8.96 11.49 26.47
N LYS A 313 -8.02 10.54 26.53
CA LYS A 313 -8.20 9.21 27.13
C LYS A 313 -9.46 8.48 26.61
N GLY A 314 -9.86 8.73 25.36
CA GLY A 314 -11.12 8.24 24.82
C GLY A 314 -11.08 7.92 23.32
N PRO A 315 -12.25 7.69 22.71
CA PRO A 315 -12.36 7.24 21.33
C PRO A 315 -12.25 8.38 20.32
N PHE A 316 -12.36 8.03 19.04
CA PHE A 316 -12.41 8.95 17.92
C PHE A 316 -13.87 9.28 17.56
N TYR A 317 -14.13 10.54 17.24
CA TYR A 317 -15.43 11.02 16.76
C TYR A 317 -15.29 11.62 15.36
N LEU A 318 -16.24 11.32 14.49
CA LEU A 318 -16.39 11.93 13.16
C LEU A 318 -17.82 12.47 13.05
N ASN A 319 -17.96 13.74 12.69
CA ASN A 319 -19.24 14.43 12.51
C ASN A 319 -20.20 14.25 13.70
N GLY A 320 -19.65 14.31 14.93
CA GLY A 320 -20.41 14.21 16.18
C GLY A 320 -20.63 12.77 16.69
N GLU A 321 -20.34 11.75 15.89
CA GLU A 321 -20.56 10.34 16.25
C GLU A 321 -19.25 9.60 16.50
N ARG A 322 -19.26 8.69 17.49
CA ARG A 322 -18.11 7.82 17.75
C ARG A 322 -17.91 6.90 16.56
N LEU A 323 -16.71 6.91 15.99
CA LEU A 323 -16.31 6.00 14.93
C LEU A 323 -15.09 5.19 15.37
N LEU A 324 -15.21 3.86 15.39
CA LEU A 324 -14.05 2.99 15.55
C LEU A 324 -13.24 2.99 14.24
N LEU A 325 -11.97 3.41 14.30
CA LEU A 325 -11.07 3.33 13.14
C LEU A 325 -10.72 1.85 12.88
N ARG A 326 -11.25 1.31 11.78
CA ARG A 326 -11.06 -0.04 11.24
C ARG A 326 -9.98 0.04 10.15
N GLY A 327 -8.74 0.00 10.61
CA GLY A 327 -7.61 0.43 9.82
C GLY A 327 -6.78 -0.66 9.18
N THR A 328 -6.04 -0.29 8.13
CA THR A 328 -4.95 -1.09 7.56
C THR A 328 -3.77 -0.21 7.15
N HIS A 329 -2.75 -0.80 6.53
CA HIS A 329 -1.62 -0.10 5.92
C HIS A 329 -1.38 -0.56 4.49
N ARG A 330 -0.66 0.25 3.73
CA ARG A 330 -0.12 -0.16 2.42
C ARG A 330 1.27 0.38 2.18
N HIS A 331 2.05 -0.36 1.38
CA HIS A 331 3.23 0.15 0.71
C HIS A 331 2.96 0.32 -0.79
N GLU A 332 3.66 1.24 -1.43
CA GLU A 332 3.75 1.32 -2.89
C GLU A 332 4.66 0.22 -3.41
N ASP A 333 4.08 -0.97 -3.50
CA ASP A 333 4.78 -2.18 -3.87
C ASP A 333 3.80 -3.17 -4.50
N HIS A 334 4.11 -3.75 -5.66
CA HIS A 334 3.27 -4.77 -6.28
C HIS A 334 4.09 -5.80 -7.06
N ALA A 335 3.50 -6.99 -7.19
CA ALA A 335 4.07 -8.13 -7.91
C ALA A 335 4.48 -7.73 -9.34
N GLY A 336 5.77 -7.88 -9.65
CA GLY A 336 6.35 -7.56 -10.97
C GLY A 336 6.46 -6.07 -11.31
N LEU A 337 6.10 -5.16 -10.40
CA LEU A 337 6.16 -3.71 -10.63
C LEU A 337 6.98 -2.97 -9.58
N ALA A 338 7.24 -3.57 -8.41
CA ALA A 338 7.80 -2.85 -7.26
C ALA A 338 6.96 -1.58 -7.00
N ALA A 339 7.57 -0.39 -6.91
CA ALA A 339 6.86 0.88 -6.72
C ALA A 339 6.09 1.39 -7.95
N ALA A 340 6.29 0.83 -9.15
CA ALA A 340 5.72 1.32 -10.40
C ALA A 340 4.25 0.91 -10.62
N MET A 341 3.41 1.16 -9.61
CA MET A 341 2.01 0.75 -9.61
C MET A 341 1.16 1.54 -10.62
N LEU A 342 0.30 0.82 -11.34
CA LEU A 342 -0.60 1.41 -12.33
C LEU A 342 -1.90 1.92 -11.68
N PRO A 343 -2.56 2.97 -12.21
CA PRO A 343 -3.80 3.52 -11.66
C PRO A 343 -4.92 2.50 -11.44
N ASP A 344 -5.13 1.58 -12.39
CA ASP A 344 -6.15 0.53 -12.26
C ASP A 344 -5.86 -0.44 -11.11
N LEU A 345 -4.57 -0.73 -10.86
CA LEU A 345 -4.15 -1.59 -9.75
C LEU A 345 -4.31 -0.88 -8.41
N LEU A 346 -3.99 0.43 -8.34
CA LEU A 346 -4.24 1.24 -7.16
C LEU A 346 -5.75 1.27 -6.84
N ARG A 347 -6.60 1.55 -7.83
CA ARG A 347 -8.06 1.54 -7.66
C ARG A 347 -8.57 0.18 -7.18
N LYS A 348 -8.07 -0.92 -7.79
CA LYS A 348 -8.43 -2.28 -7.37
C LYS A 348 -8.01 -2.56 -5.92
N GLU A 349 -6.81 -2.15 -5.52
CA GLU A 349 -6.31 -2.35 -4.16
C GLU A 349 -7.14 -1.60 -3.12
N ILE A 350 -7.40 -0.31 -3.32
CA ILE A 350 -8.22 0.48 -2.38
C ILE A 350 -9.68 0.00 -2.38
N ALA A 351 -10.21 -0.44 -3.52
CA ALA A 351 -11.54 -1.05 -3.58
C ALA A 351 -11.62 -2.35 -2.76
N LEU A 352 -10.59 -3.20 -2.80
CA LEU A 352 -10.53 -4.42 -1.97
C LEU A 352 -10.44 -4.09 -0.47
N MET A 353 -9.75 -3.01 -0.09
CA MET A 353 -9.76 -2.52 1.29
C MET A 353 -11.18 -2.11 1.70
N LYS A 354 -11.87 -1.34 0.86
CA LYS A 354 -13.26 -0.94 1.10
C LYS A 354 -14.20 -2.14 1.17
N GLU A 355 -13.98 -3.15 0.34
CA GLU A 355 -14.77 -4.40 0.31
C GLU A 355 -14.75 -5.15 1.64
N ILE A 356 -13.67 -5.05 2.42
CA ILE A 356 -13.60 -5.66 3.76
C ILE A 356 -13.97 -4.71 4.89
N GLY A 357 -14.53 -3.53 4.59
CA GLY A 357 -15.01 -2.57 5.58
C GLY A 357 -13.91 -1.70 6.21
N VAL A 358 -12.75 -1.57 5.55
CA VAL A 358 -11.74 -0.58 5.96
C VAL A 358 -12.33 0.82 5.86
N ASN A 359 -12.17 1.61 6.94
CA ASN A 359 -12.55 3.02 6.98
C ASN A 359 -11.36 3.95 7.34
N PHE A 360 -10.18 3.38 7.58
CA PHE A 360 -8.97 4.10 7.95
C PHE A 360 -7.73 3.45 7.31
N ILE A 361 -6.76 4.25 6.88
CA ILE A 361 -5.49 3.74 6.35
C ILE A 361 -4.33 4.60 6.83
N ARG A 362 -3.25 3.95 7.26
CA ARG A 362 -1.95 4.60 7.39
C ARG A 362 -1.11 4.26 6.15
N LEU A 363 -0.68 5.29 5.44
CA LEU A 363 -0.02 5.19 4.13
C LEU A 363 1.47 4.78 4.25
N GLY A 364 1.73 3.67 4.92
CA GLY A 364 3.09 3.14 5.09
C GLY A 364 3.97 4.14 5.85
N HIS A 365 5.15 4.43 5.30
CA HIS A 365 6.18 5.25 5.95
C HIS A 365 6.64 6.42 5.09
N TYR A 366 5.75 6.95 4.25
CA TYR A 366 6.06 8.05 3.34
C TYR A 366 4.78 8.63 2.74
N GLN A 367 4.89 9.84 2.20
CA GLN A 367 3.88 10.39 1.31
C GLN A 367 3.61 9.43 0.14
N GLN A 368 2.35 9.14 -0.15
CA GLN A 368 1.96 8.28 -1.27
C GLN A 368 1.48 9.09 -2.47
N SER A 369 1.27 8.41 -3.60
CA SER A 369 0.77 9.01 -4.83
C SER A 369 -0.57 9.70 -4.56
N ARG A 370 -0.76 10.87 -5.17
CA ARG A 370 -1.99 11.65 -5.08
C ARG A 370 -3.22 10.83 -5.44
N GLU A 371 -3.11 9.94 -6.42
CA GLU A 371 -4.18 9.04 -6.83
C GLU A 371 -4.66 8.15 -5.68
N VAL A 372 -3.79 7.78 -4.73
CA VAL A 372 -4.19 7.03 -3.53
C VAL A 372 -5.07 7.88 -2.61
N LEU A 373 -4.73 9.14 -2.41
CA LEU A 373 -5.53 10.06 -1.60
C LEU A 373 -6.85 10.43 -2.27
N GLU A 374 -6.85 10.64 -3.58
CA GLU A 374 -8.07 10.81 -4.37
C GLU A 374 -8.99 9.59 -4.24
N LEU A 375 -8.43 8.37 -4.28
CA LEU A 375 -9.20 7.14 -4.02
C LEU A 375 -9.70 7.05 -2.58
N CYS A 376 -8.93 7.50 -1.59
CA CYS A 376 -9.37 7.54 -0.19
C CYS A 376 -10.52 8.54 0.02
N ASP A 377 -10.45 9.69 -0.64
CA ASP A 377 -11.52 10.69 -0.65
C ASP A 377 -12.79 10.12 -1.32
N GLU A 378 -12.65 9.49 -2.49
CA GLU A 378 -13.76 8.92 -3.28
C GLU A 378 -14.43 7.72 -2.60
N LEU A 379 -13.65 6.84 -1.98
CA LEU A 379 -14.14 5.57 -1.40
C LEU A 379 -14.44 5.68 0.10
N GLY A 380 -14.15 6.83 0.71
CA GLY A 380 -14.40 7.07 2.13
C GLY A 380 -13.46 6.27 3.03
N LEU A 381 -12.17 6.59 3.00
CA LEU A 381 -11.15 6.09 3.91
C LEU A 381 -10.44 7.27 4.57
N LEU A 382 -10.45 7.33 5.90
CA LEU A 382 -9.65 8.29 6.67
C LEU A 382 -8.16 7.95 6.54
N VAL A 383 -7.28 8.94 6.61
CA VAL A 383 -5.85 8.79 6.31
C VAL A 383 -4.95 9.35 7.42
N TRP A 384 -3.96 8.54 7.80
CA TRP A 384 -2.67 8.97 8.36
C TRP A 384 -1.62 8.89 7.26
N GLU A 385 -0.97 10.01 6.94
CA GLU A 385 0.19 10.05 6.04
C GLU A 385 1.42 10.62 6.75
N GLU A 386 2.62 10.10 6.51
CA GLU A 386 3.83 10.44 7.29
C GLU A 386 5.08 10.70 6.44
N ILE A 387 6.04 11.45 6.98
CA ILE A 387 7.37 11.58 6.37
C ILE A 387 8.24 10.33 6.61
N PRO A 388 9.22 10.03 5.73
CA PRO A 388 10.05 8.83 5.84
C PRO A 388 11.16 8.92 6.90
N TRP A 389 10.97 9.68 7.98
CA TRP A 389 11.88 9.59 9.13
C TRP A 389 11.61 8.29 9.90
N CYS A 390 12.15 7.20 9.37
CA CYS A 390 11.90 5.84 9.83
C CYS A 390 13.22 5.17 10.23
N ARG A 391 13.36 4.85 11.53
CA ARG A 391 14.57 4.23 12.15
C ARG A 391 15.86 5.05 11.99
N GLY A 392 16.99 4.44 12.30
CA GLY A 392 18.36 4.94 12.04
C GLY A 392 18.92 5.88 13.10
N GLY A 393 18.09 6.76 13.65
CA GLY A 393 18.50 7.84 14.54
C GLY A 393 18.26 9.21 13.89
N LEU A 394 19.23 10.11 14.00
CA LEU A 394 19.12 11.48 13.47
C LEU A 394 20.45 11.92 12.86
N GLY A 395 20.43 12.25 11.57
CA GLY A 395 21.59 12.73 10.83
C GLY A 395 21.90 14.23 11.04
N GLY A 396 22.80 14.72 10.20
CA GLY A 396 23.22 16.11 10.14
C GLY A 396 22.18 17.05 9.53
N GLU A 397 22.60 18.27 9.18
CA GLU A 397 21.67 19.30 8.72
C GLU A 397 21.04 18.96 7.36
N THR A 398 21.75 18.26 6.46
CA THR A 398 21.19 17.82 5.18
C THR A 398 20.02 16.85 5.38
N TYR A 399 20.18 15.88 6.28
CA TYR A 399 19.11 14.96 6.70
C TYR A 399 17.92 15.70 7.31
N ARG A 400 18.18 16.62 8.24
CA ARG A 400 17.13 17.40 8.91
C ARG A 400 16.37 18.31 7.96
N GLU A 401 17.07 18.98 7.04
CA GLU A 401 16.42 19.82 6.03
C GLU A 401 15.61 19.00 5.03
N GLN A 402 16.03 17.78 4.69
CA GLN A 402 15.19 16.86 3.93
C GLN A 402 13.89 16.55 4.68
N ALA A 403 13.95 16.17 5.96
CA ALA A 403 12.75 15.88 6.76
C ALA A 403 11.81 17.10 6.86
N ARG A 404 12.34 18.30 7.13
CA ARG A 404 11.55 19.54 7.16
C ARG A 404 10.90 19.83 5.81
N ARG A 405 11.65 19.70 4.71
CA ARG A 405 11.16 19.94 3.36
C ARG A 405 10.05 18.96 3.01
N MET A 406 10.26 17.66 3.21
CA MET A 406 9.28 16.63 2.89
C MET A 406 8.00 16.78 3.72
N LEU A 407 8.10 17.18 5.00
CA LEU A 407 6.92 17.48 5.82
C LEU A 407 6.12 18.66 5.25
N ARG A 408 6.79 19.76 4.91
CA ARG A 408 6.14 20.93 4.31
C ARG A 408 5.51 20.59 2.96
N ASN A 409 6.19 19.78 2.15
CA ASN A 409 5.71 19.35 0.84
C ASN A 409 4.47 18.46 0.97
N MET A 410 4.51 17.41 1.79
CA MET A 410 3.38 16.52 2.07
C MET A 410 2.15 17.32 2.50
N ILE A 411 2.28 18.19 3.51
CA ILE A 411 1.16 19.02 3.99
C ILE A 411 0.68 19.97 2.88
N ALA A 412 1.57 20.66 2.19
CA ALA A 412 1.18 21.61 1.15
C ALA A 412 0.46 20.94 -0.03
N GLN A 413 0.90 19.73 -0.40
CA GLN A 413 0.36 18.98 -1.53
C GLN A 413 -0.97 18.32 -1.17
N HIS A 414 -1.13 17.85 0.08
CA HIS A 414 -2.24 16.97 0.45
C HIS A 414 -3.26 17.53 1.47
N ARG A 415 -3.06 18.73 2.03
CA ARG A 415 -4.00 19.34 3.01
C ARG A 415 -5.47 19.46 2.60
N HIS A 416 -5.76 19.42 1.30
CA HIS A 416 -7.10 19.65 0.77
C HIS A 416 -7.94 18.36 0.76
N HIS A 417 -7.30 17.18 0.89
CA HIS A 417 -7.96 15.90 0.95
C HIS A 417 -8.77 15.77 2.27
N PRO A 418 -10.10 15.63 2.23
CA PRO A 418 -10.91 15.43 3.44
C PRO A 418 -10.54 14.16 4.20
N SER A 419 -10.04 13.12 3.49
CA SER A 419 -9.60 11.86 4.09
C SER A 419 -8.51 12.04 5.15
N VAL A 420 -7.56 12.96 4.94
CA VAL A 420 -6.42 13.11 5.86
C VAL A 420 -6.89 13.69 7.18
N ILE A 421 -6.49 13.04 8.28
CA ILE A 421 -6.72 13.48 9.66
C ILE A 421 -5.43 13.56 10.49
N LEU A 422 -4.36 12.86 10.08
CA LEU A 422 -3.09 12.80 10.80
C LEU A 422 -1.89 13.04 9.88
N TRP A 423 -0.97 13.89 10.34
CA TRP A 423 0.37 14.07 9.76
C TRP A 423 1.42 13.37 10.64
N GLY A 424 1.93 12.24 10.17
CA GLY A 424 2.96 11.48 10.87
C GLY A 424 4.35 12.10 10.73
N LEU A 425 5.08 12.19 11.84
CA LEU A 425 6.40 12.81 11.88
C LEU A 425 7.55 11.79 11.83
N GLY A 426 7.25 10.51 12.02
CA GLY A 426 8.24 9.44 11.99
C GLY A 426 7.74 8.11 12.57
N ASN A 427 8.53 7.08 12.34
CA ASN A 427 8.27 5.70 12.77
C ASN A 427 9.52 5.09 13.39
N GLU A 428 9.39 4.52 14.58
CA GLU A 428 10.47 3.79 15.26
C GLU A 428 11.75 4.62 15.41
N ASN A 429 11.61 5.92 15.70
CA ASN A 429 12.74 6.84 15.88
C ASN A 429 13.58 6.51 17.13
N ASP A 430 13.12 5.55 17.95
CA ASP A 430 13.89 4.94 19.03
C ASP A 430 14.89 3.87 18.57
N TRP A 431 14.90 3.53 17.28
CA TRP A 431 15.76 2.51 16.68
C TRP A 431 17.12 3.12 16.27
N PRO A 432 18.23 2.78 16.96
CA PRO A 432 19.57 3.27 16.60
C PRO A 432 20.23 2.41 15.51
N GLY A 433 21.29 2.90 14.86
CA GLY A 433 22.20 2.03 14.11
C GLY A 433 22.84 2.65 12.87
N ASP A 434 22.31 3.75 12.35
CA ASP A 434 22.89 4.42 11.18
C ASP A 434 24.07 5.33 11.54
N PHE A 435 24.07 5.84 12.77
CA PHE A 435 25.07 6.78 13.27
C PHE A 435 25.79 6.20 14.49
N VAL A 436 27.03 6.66 14.73
CA VAL A 436 27.86 6.23 15.86
C VAL A 436 27.19 6.54 17.20
N ASP A 437 26.57 7.71 17.28
CA ASP A 437 25.88 8.20 18.47
C ASP A 437 24.36 8.17 18.28
N PHE A 438 23.63 7.87 19.35
CA PHE A 438 22.18 7.97 19.40
C PHE A 438 21.79 8.90 20.56
N ASP A 439 21.49 10.16 20.22
CA ASP A 439 21.11 11.19 21.18
C ASP A 439 19.58 11.37 21.23
N LYS A 440 18.98 10.91 22.33
CA LYS A 440 17.53 11.01 22.56
C LYS A 440 17.06 12.45 22.67
N GLU A 441 17.86 13.36 23.23
CA GLU A 441 17.48 14.76 23.38
C GLU A 441 17.48 15.44 22.00
N ALA A 442 18.50 15.18 21.18
CA ALA A 442 18.53 15.69 19.81
C ALA A 442 17.37 15.19 18.95
N VAL A 443 17.00 13.90 19.05
CA VAL A 443 15.81 13.33 18.39
C VAL A 443 14.55 14.04 18.87
N ARG A 444 14.40 14.23 20.19
CA ARG A 444 13.23 14.86 20.79
C ARG A 444 13.09 16.33 20.41
N ASP A 445 14.19 17.09 20.36
CA ASP A 445 14.17 18.49 19.95
C ASP A 445 13.82 18.65 18.47
N PHE A 446 14.34 17.78 17.62
CA PHE A 446 13.95 17.77 16.21
C PHE A 446 12.48 17.34 16.01
N MET A 447 11.99 16.38 16.80
CA MET A 447 10.58 15.99 16.79
C MET A 447 9.65 17.17 17.15
N LYS A 448 10.01 17.95 18.18
CA LYS A 448 9.27 19.18 18.55
C LYS A 448 9.30 20.22 17.44
N GLU A 449 10.43 20.35 16.76
CA GLU A 449 10.55 21.26 15.62
C GLU A 449 9.59 20.85 14.49
N LEU A 450 9.56 19.57 14.11
CA LEU A 450 8.66 19.04 13.08
C LEU A 450 7.19 19.17 13.49
N HIS A 451 6.85 18.90 14.75
CA HIS A 451 5.51 19.11 15.29
C HIS A 451 5.07 20.58 15.13
N GLY A 452 5.95 21.52 15.51
CA GLY A 452 5.70 22.97 15.34
C GLY A 452 5.56 23.39 13.87
N ILE A 453 6.38 22.83 12.97
CA ILE A 453 6.25 23.07 11.52
C ILE A 453 4.90 22.57 11.01
N SER A 454 4.47 21.37 11.42
CA SER A 454 3.19 20.79 11.00
C SER A 454 2.02 21.71 11.37
N HIS A 455 1.91 22.09 12.64
CA HIS A 455 0.86 22.99 13.14
C HIS A 455 0.91 24.38 12.53
N ALA A 456 2.09 24.91 12.21
CA ALA A 456 2.22 26.17 11.48
C ALA A 456 1.73 26.06 10.02
N CYS A 457 1.94 24.91 9.38
CA CYS A 457 1.49 24.64 8.02
C CYS A 457 -0.02 24.35 7.96
N ASP A 458 -0.54 23.54 8.88
CA ASP A 458 -1.92 23.06 8.95
C ASP A 458 -2.38 22.88 10.41
N PRO A 459 -2.98 23.92 11.02
CA PRO A 459 -3.45 23.85 12.41
C PRO A 459 -4.75 23.04 12.60
N TYR A 460 -5.31 22.49 11.52
CA TYR A 460 -6.60 21.79 11.54
C TYR A 460 -6.46 20.27 11.58
N ARG A 461 -5.23 19.75 11.60
CA ARG A 461 -4.93 18.33 11.69
C ARG A 461 -3.92 18.07 12.79
N LEU A 462 -3.98 16.85 13.32
CA LEU A 462 -3.13 16.43 14.42
C LEU A 462 -1.85 15.78 13.89
N THR A 463 -0.78 15.89 14.66
CA THR A 463 0.46 15.17 14.42
C THR A 463 0.44 13.81 15.09
N ALA A 464 1.16 12.84 14.51
CA ALA A 464 1.33 11.54 15.12
C ALA A 464 2.75 10.98 14.97
N ILE A 465 3.12 10.05 15.83
CA ILE A 465 4.28 9.17 15.65
C ILE A 465 3.94 7.76 16.10
N ARG A 466 4.71 6.79 15.60
CA ARG A 466 4.68 5.41 16.07
C ARG A 466 6.01 5.02 16.71
N ARG A 467 5.92 4.43 17.91
CA ARG A 467 7.01 3.78 18.68
C ARG A 467 8.24 4.66 18.87
N CYS A 468 8.09 5.69 19.69
CA CYS A 468 9.21 6.43 20.28
C CYS A 468 8.78 6.99 21.63
N ALA A 469 8.86 6.17 22.69
CA ALA A 469 8.25 6.49 23.99
C ALA A 469 8.76 7.80 24.62
N PHE A 470 10.04 8.15 24.41
CA PHE A 470 10.62 9.40 24.91
C PHE A 470 10.21 10.65 24.11
N CYS A 471 9.42 10.49 23.04
CA CYS A 471 8.78 11.55 22.27
C CYS A 471 7.25 11.50 22.32
N ALA A 472 6.65 10.60 23.11
CA ALA A 472 5.20 10.39 23.12
C ALA A 472 4.39 11.64 23.52
N ASP A 473 4.95 12.46 24.40
CA ASP A 473 4.37 13.72 24.88
C ASP A 473 4.62 14.92 23.95
N VAL A 474 5.29 14.72 22.81
CA VAL A 474 5.54 15.80 21.83
C VAL A 474 4.41 15.93 20.82
N VAL A 475 3.82 14.80 20.42
CA VAL A 475 2.80 14.75 19.36
C VAL A 475 1.40 14.77 19.93
N ASP A 476 0.43 15.06 19.07
CA ASP A 476 -0.98 15.06 19.47
C ASP A 476 -1.49 13.63 19.65
N VAL A 477 -1.19 12.71 18.72
CA VAL A 477 -1.65 11.30 18.77
C VAL A 477 -0.47 10.35 18.79
N TYR A 478 -0.46 9.38 19.71
CA TYR A 478 0.64 8.44 19.87
C TYR A 478 0.22 7.00 19.66
N SER A 479 1.05 6.25 18.93
CA SER A 479 0.99 4.79 18.84
C SER A 479 2.21 4.14 19.48
N PRO A 480 2.06 3.28 20.49
CA PRO A 480 3.13 2.37 20.92
C PRO A 480 3.27 1.21 19.91
N SER A 481 4.17 0.27 20.23
CA SER A 481 4.27 -1.03 19.55
C SER A 481 3.48 -2.08 20.33
N ILE A 482 2.42 -2.63 19.72
CA ILE A 482 1.61 -3.72 20.30
C ILE A 482 1.40 -4.80 19.23
N TRP A 483 2.11 -5.92 19.38
CA TRP A 483 2.12 -7.10 18.50
C TRP A 483 1.77 -8.38 19.25
N ALA A 484 0.68 -8.32 20.04
CA ALA A 484 0.23 -9.40 20.91
C ALA A 484 0.03 -10.70 20.11
N GLY A 485 0.78 -11.75 20.44
CA GLY A 485 0.73 -13.03 19.74
C GLY A 485 1.59 -13.10 18.49
N TRP A 486 2.47 -12.13 18.23
CA TRP A 486 3.42 -12.24 17.13
C TRP A 486 4.86 -12.08 17.60
N TYR A 487 5.32 -10.85 17.79
CA TYR A 487 6.67 -10.56 18.27
C TYR A 487 6.80 -10.80 19.78
N ARG A 488 5.72 -10.66 20.54
CA ARG A 488 5.71 -10.87 21.99
C ARG A 488 4.31 -11.21 22.50
N GLY A 489 4.25 -11.90 23.64
CA GLY A 489 3.00 -12.22 24.32
C GLY A 489 2.11 -13.18 23.54
N LYS A 490 0.91 -13.40 24.06
CA LYS A 490 -0.16 -14.14 23.37
C LYS A 490 -1.14 -13.15 22.77
N TYR A 491 -1.84 -13.52 21.70
CA TYR A 491 -2.88 -12.65 21.13
C TYR A 491 -4.00 -12.37 22.14
N THR A 492 -4.17 -13.25 23.13
CA THR A 492 -5.12 -13.08 24.23
C THR A 492 -4.80 -11.91 25.16
N ASP A 493 -3.56 -11.42 25.14
CA ASP A 493 -3.12 -10.31 26.00
C ASP A 493 -3.50 -8.93 25.41
N TYR A 494 -4.01 -8.90 24.17
CA TYR A 494 -4.28 -7.67 23.41
C TYR A 494 -5.09 -6.63 24.19
N LEU A 495 -6.25 -7.01 24.75
CA LEU A 495 -7.13 -6.06 25.43
C LEU A 495 -6.48 -5.40 26.64
N GLU A 496 -5.79 -6.20 27.45
CA GLU A 496 -5.17 -5.70 28.68
C GLU A 496 -3.97 -4.81 28.38
N VAL A 497 -3.13 -5.19 27.39
CA VAL A 497 -2.02 -4.36 26.96
C VAL A 497 -2.50 -3.05 26.33
N SER A 498 -3.50 -3.08 25.45
CA SER A 498 -4.03 -1.86 24.84
C SER A 498 -4.64 -0.91 25.88
N ARG A 499 -5.31 -1.42 26.92
CA ARG A 499 -5.80 -0.61 28.03
C ARG A 499 -4.65 -0.01 28.85
N ARG A 500 -3.59 -0.77 29.12
CA ARG A 500 -2.42 -0.24 29.85
C ARG A 500 -1.74 0.88 29.06
N GLU A 501 -1.56 0.69 27.76
CA GLU A 501 -0.87 1.67 26.92
C GLU A 501 -1.68 2.95 26.71
N MET A 502 -3.00 2.86 26.52
CA MET A 502 -3.83 4.07 26.31
C MET A 502 -3.83 4.98 27.54
N GLU A 503 -3.65 4.45 28.74
CA GLU A 503 -3.58 5.23 29.97
C GLU A 503 -2.31 6.11 30.03
N THR A 504 -1.27 5.78 29.24
CA THR A 504 0.02 6.49 29.25
C THR A 504 0.07 7.75 28.40
N VAL A 505 -0.88 7.96 27.48
CA VAL A 505 -0.89 9.08 26.52
C VAL A 505 -2.27 9.70 26.38
N ASP A 506 -2.35 10.97 25.98
CA ASP A 506 -3.62 11.70 25.96
C ASP A 506 -4.53 11.23 24.82
N HIS A 507 -3.97 10.98 23.63
CA HIS A 507 -4.69 10.39 22.50
C HIS A 507 -3.95 9.15 22.00
N PHE A 508 -4.54 7.99 22.27
CA PHE A 508 -4.01 6.68 21.88
C PHE A 508 -4.62 6.25 20.54
N LEU A 509 -3.79 5.81 19.59
CA LEU A 509 -4.21 5.12 18.38
C LEU A 509 -3.25 3.97 18.12
N HIS A 510 -3.75 2.74 17.96
CA HIS A 510 -2.87 1.58 17.76
C HIS A 510 -2.65 1.28 16.29
N VAL A 511 -1.53 1.73 15.74
CA VAL A 511 -1.10 1.36 14.40
C VAL A 511 -0.02 0.27 14.43
N GLU A 512 -0.23 -0.74 13.60
CA GLU A 512 0.56 -1.97 13.42
C GLU A 512 0.32 -3.06 14.46
N TRP A 513 -0.32 -4.12 13.99
CA TRP A 513 -0.50 -5.41 14.63
C TRP A 513 -0.78 -6.46 13.55
N GLY A 514 -0.68 -7.74 13.88
CA GLY A 514 -0.93 -8.84 12.95
C GLY A 514 0.13 -9.93 13.02
N ALA A 515 0.13 -10.83 12.04
CA ALA A 515 1.05 -11.96 12.00
C ALA A 515 1.42 -12.34 10.57
N SER A 516 2.67 -12.72 10.34
CA SER A 516 3.06 -13.24 9.02
C SER A 516 2.40 -14.61 8.82
N HIS A 517 1.83 -14.82 7.64
CA HIS A 517 1.25 -16.09 7.26
C HIS A 517 1.51 -16.38 5.79
N HIS A 518 2.17 -17.51 5.56
CA HIS A 518 2.49 -17.98 4.23
C HIS A 518 1.20 -18.48 3.57
N ALA A 519 0.75 -17.77 2.54
CA ALA A 519 -0.47 -18.12 1.82
C ALA A 519 -0.44 -19.59 1.39
N ARG A 520 -1.58 -20.29 1.50
CA ARG A 520 -1.79 -21.74 1.28
C ARG A 520 -1.21 -22.68 2.34
N ARG A 521 -0.55 -22.15 3.39
CA ARG A 521 -0.08 -22.93 4.54
C ARG A 521 -1.13 -22.94 5.63
N HIS A 522 -1.54 -24.13 6.06
CA HIS A 522 -2.56 -24.34 7.08
C HIS A 522 -2.05 -25.27 8.18
N SER A 523 -2.77 -25.35 9.28
CA SER A 523 -2.38 -26.17 10.43
C SER A 523 -3.61 -26.78 11.10
N GLU A 524 -3.52 -28.06 11.44
CA GLU A 524 -4.54 -28.72 12.27
C GLU A 524 -4.45 -28.32 13.74
N ASP A 525 -3.30 -27.77 14.18
CA ASP A 525 -3.03 -27.37 15.56
C ASP A 525 -2.20 -26.06 15.59
N PRO A 526 -2.80 -24.92 15.16
CA PRO A 526 -2.08 -23.65 14.98
C PRO A 526 -1.55 -23.04 16.29
N ASP A 527 -2.17 -23.36 17.42
CA ASP A 527 -1.92 -22.73 18.71
C ASP A 527 -1.00 -23.55 19.63
N ARG A 528 -0.50 -24.70 19.15
CA ARG A 528 0.35 -25.63 19.92
C ARG A 528 1.52 -24.96 20.63
N GLY A 529 2.14 -23.97 19.98
CA GLY A 529 3.31 -23.25 20.49
C GLY A 529 3.00 -22.18 21.54
N LEU A 530 1.73 -21.79 21.73
CA LEU A 530 1.36 -20.71 22.66
C LEU A 530 1.61 -21.08 24.13
N GLY A 531 1.61 -22.37 24.47
CA GLY A 531 1.86 -22.85 25.83
C GLY A 531 3.25 -22.48 26.35
N SER A 532 4.25 -22.36 25.47
CA SER A 532 5.62 -21.96 25.82
C SER A 532 5.86 -20.45 25.81
N ILE A 533 4.86 -19.64 25.41
CA ILE A 533 5.00 -18.19 25.31
C ILE A 533 4.53 -17.54 26.61
N GLN A 534 5.35 -16.64 27.14
CA GLN A 534 5.03 -15.86 28.32
C GLN A 534 4.01 -14.76 27.98
N SER A 535 2.98 -14.61 28.82
CA SER A 535 1.98 -13.54 28.72
C SER A 535 2.41 -12.27 29.47
N GLY A 536 1.81 -11.12 29.10
CA GLY A 536 1.82 -9.87 29.89
C GLY A 536 2.48 -8.66 29.23
N ASP A 537 3.28 -8.88 28.17
CA ASP A 537 3.86 -7.84 27.32
C ASP A 537 3.57 -8.17 25.84
N ALA A 538 3.52 -7.15 24.98
CA ALA A 538 3.23 -7.33 23.56
C ALA A 538 4.09 -6.44 22.62
N ASP A 539 5.08 -5.73 23.15
CA ASP A 539 5.91 -4.82 22.34
C ASP A 539 6.98 -5.54 21.52
N GLU A 540 7.26 -5.04 20.31
CA GLU A 540 8.43 -5.43 19.51
C GLU A 540 9.68 -4.73 20.03
N ARG A 541 10.71 -5.50 20.38
CA ARG A 541 12.03 -5.00 20.80
C ARG A 541 13.09 -5.35 19.76
N SER A 542 14.25 -4.71 19.87
CA SER A 542 15.39 -5.00 19.00
C SER A 542 15.71 -6.49 18.98
N GLY A 543 15.78 -7.06 17.78
CA GLY A 543 16.04 -8.49 17.53
C GLY A 543 14.79 -9.38 17.46
N ASP A 544 13.60 -8.95 17.89
CA ASP A 544 12.40 -9.80 17.85
C ASP A 544 11.93 -10.12 16.42
N PHE A 545 12.29 -9.26 15.46
CA PHE A 545 12.05 -9.44 14.02
C PHE A 545 12.94 -10.51 13.37
N LEU A 546 14.03 -10.92 14.04
CA LEU A 546 14.95 -11.95 13.55
C LEU A 546 14.36 -13.35 13.77
N MET A 547 14.71 -14.27 12.87
CA MET A 547 14.33 -15.70 12.94
C MET A 547 15.18 -16.50 13.96
N THR A 548 16.11 -15.85 14.66
CA THR A 548 16.99 -16.48 15.64
C THR A 548 17.08 -15.64 16.91
N GLY A 549 17.59 -16.23 18.00
CA GLY A 549 17.75 -15.55 19.28
C GLY A 549 16.43 -15.16 19.97
N GLY A 550 16.53 -14.39 21.07
CA GLY A 550 15.41 -13.90 21.87
C GLY A 550 14.57 -14.99 22.56
N SER A 551 13.55 -14.57 23.30
CA SER A 551 12.59 -15.44 23.98
C SER A 551 11.69 -16.21 23.00
N ALA A 552 10.94 -17.19 23.50
CA ALA A 552 9.91 -17.88 22.73
C ALA A 552 8.84 -16.88 22.25
N ARG A 553 8.51 -16.91 20.95
CA ARG A 553 7.56 -15.99 20.30
C ARG A 553 7.08 -16.58 18.98
N VAL A 554 5.84 -16.29 18.57
CA VAL A 554 5.26 -16.89 17.37
C VAL A 554 5.96 -16.45 16.08
N SER A 555 6.48 -15.22 16.03
CA SER A 555 7.23 -14.74 14.86
C SER A 555 8.42 -15.64 14.50
N LYS A 556 9.01 -16.32 15.49
CA LYS A 556 10.15 -17.23 15.36
C LYS A 556 9.73 -18.70 15.40
N ASP A 557 8.93 -19.07 16.40
CA ASP A 557 8.63 -20.47 16.73
C ASP A 557 7.30 -20.97 16.12
N GLY A 558 6.50 -20.05 15.58
CA GLY A 558 5.23 -20.35 14.92
C GLY A 558 5.41 -21.00 13.55
N ASP A 559 4.34 -21.61 13.04
CA ASP A 559 4.36 -22.26 11.73
C ASP A 559 4.13 -21.32 10.53
N TRP A 560 3.78 -20.06 10.81
CA TRP A 560 3.37 -19.06 9.82
C TRP A 560 2.19 -19.56 8.96
N SER A 561 1.29 -20.33 9.54
CA SER A 561 0.06 -20.76 8.89
C SER A 561 -0.98 -19.64 8.84
N GLU A 562 -1.80 -19.64 7.80
CA GLU A 562 -3.01 -18.82 7.74
C GLU A 562 -3.96 -19.14 8.89
N THR A 563 -3.95 -20.38 9.39
CA THR A 563 -4.82 -20.81 10.49
C THR A 563 -4.54 -20.03 11.76
N TYR A 564 -3.25 -19.86 12.11
CA TYR A 564 -2.85 -19.05 13.25
C TYR A 564 -3.21 -17.57 13.06
N ALA A 565 -2.87 -16.99 11.91
CA ALA A 565 -3.17 -15.58 11.63
C ALA A 565 -4.68 -15.30 11.68
N CYS A 566 -5.52 -16.20 11.16
CA CYS A 566 -6.97 -16.06 11.27
C CYS A 566 -7.45 -16.09 12.73
N ASN A 567 -6.91 -16.98 13.59
CA ASN A 567 -7.26 -17.00 15.02
C ASN A 567 -6.82 -15.72 15.73
N LEU A 568 -5.61 -15.22 15.44
CA LEU A 568 -5.11 -13.97 15.99
C LEU A 568 -5.99 -12.78 15.59
N ILE A 569 -6.34 -12.66 14.31
CA ILE A 569 -7.17 -11.56 13.79
C ILE A 569 -8.58 -11.63 14.38
N ASP A 570 -9.21 -12.81 14.35
CA ASP A 570 -10.53 -13.05 14.93
C ASP A 570 -10.59 -12.62 16.40
N TRP A 571 -9.55 -12.99 17.18
CA TRP A 571 -9.44 -12.54 18.57
C TRP A 571 -9.35 -11.02 18.72
N HIS A 572 -8.50 -10.35 17.94
CA HIS A 572 -8.36 -8.89 18.03
C HIS A 572 -9.67 -8.19 17.69
N LEU A 573 -10.34 -8.62 16.62
CA LEU A 573 -11.59 -8.00 16.15
C LEU A 573 -12.72 -8.13 17.15
N LYS A 574 -12.95 -9.30 17.74
CA LYS A 574 -13.98 -9.44 18.79
C LYS A 574 -13.65 -8.65 20.06
N GLU A 575 -12.38 -8.54 20.45
CA GLU A 575 -12.02 -7.76 21.64
C GLU A 575 -12.19 -6.25 21.41
N GLN A 576 -12.02 -5.75 20.19
CA GLN A 576 -12.30 -4.35 19.83
C GLN A 576 -13.77 -3.96 20.06
N GLU A 577 -14.71 -4.90 19.90
CA GLU A 577 -16.14 -4.65 20.19
C GLU A 577 -16.37 -4.30 21.68
N LYS A 578 -15.47 -4.71 22.58
CA LYS A 578 -15.51 -4.45 24.03
C LYS A 578 -14.76 -3.19 24.47
N MET A 579 -14.17 -2.45 23.53
CA MET A 579 -13.31 -1.30 23.83
C MET A 579 -14.01 0.01 23.45
N PRO A 580 -14.99 0.50 24.23
CA PRO A 580 -15.69 1.76 23.91
C PRO A 580 -14.76 2.99 23.94
N TRP A 581 -13.62 2.87 24.64
CA TRP A 581 -12.60 3.91 24.76
C TRP A 581 -11.59 3.91 23.61
N LEU A 582 -11.56 2.88 22.77
CA LEU A 582 -10.58 2.75 21.70
C LEU A 582 -10.95 3.68 20.54
N THR A 583 -9.98 4.49 20.10
CA THR A 583 -10.05 5.28 18.86
C THR A 583 -10.17 4.38 17.64
N GLY A 584 -9.28 3.39 17.57
CA GLY A 584 -9.30 2.27 16.64
C GLY A 584 -7.90 1.70 16.48
N THR A 585 -7.74 0.90 15.42
CA THR A 585 -6.43 0.30 15.12
C THR A 585 -6.17 0.28 13.62
N ALA A 586 -4.91 0.04 13.21
CA ALA A 586 -4.58 -0.33 11.85
C ALA A 586 -3.73 -1.60 11.76
N TYR A 587 -4.26 -2.64 11.11
CA TYR A 587 -3.54 -3.90 10.85
C TYR A 587 -2.36 -3.65 9.92
N TRP A 588 -1.22 -4.29 10.17
CA TRP A 588 -0.03 -4.18 9.32
C TRP A 588 0.24 -5.49 8.57
N PRO A 589 0.23 -5.46 7.21
CA PRO A 589 -0.39 -4.49 6.30
C PRO A 589 -1.61 -5.11 5.58
N PHE A 590 -2.21 -4.39 4.63
CA PHE A 590 -3.24 -4.96 3.77
C PHE A 590 -2.67 -6.03 2.83
N LYS A 591 -1.59 -5.70 2.13
CA LYS A 591 -0.99 -6.53 1.07
C LYS A 591 0.44 -6.91 1.41
N ASP A 592 0.80 -8.16 1.13
CA ASP A 592 2.20 -8.61 1.20
C ASP A 592 3.09 -7.70 0.34
N PHE A 593 4.27 -7.33 0.85
CA PHE A 593 5.15 -6.41 0.16
C PHE A 593 6.63 -6.79 0.34
N SER A 594 7.48 -6.35 -0.58
CA SER A 594 8.90 -6.67 -0.54
C SER A 594 9.66 -5.89 0.56
N THR A 595 10.66 -6.54 1.15
CA THR A 595 11.56 -5.94 2.15
C THR A 595 12.97 -6.55 2.03
N PRO A 596 14.03 -5.73 2.05
CA PRO A 596 15.40 -6.21 1.86
C PRO A 596 15.96 -6.94 3.09
N ILE A 597 15.35 -6.79 4.27
CA ILE A 597 15.88 -7.31 5.54
C ILE A 597 15.34 -8.69 5.92
N ARG A 598 14.58 -9.36 5.04
CA ARG A 598 13.98 -10.68 5.30
C ARG A 598 14.30 -11.74 4.23
N PRO A 599 15.59 -12.01 3.93
CA PRO A 599 15.97 -13.00 2.92
C PRO A 599 15.48 -14.42 3.23
N GLU A 600 15.30 -14.76 4.50
CA GLU A 600 14.97 -16.11 4.98
C GLU A 600 13.47 -16.37 5.16
N ASN A 601 12.60 -15.41 4.81
CA ASN A 601 11.16 -15.60 4.92
C ASN A 601 10.67 -16.74 3.99
N PRO A 602 9.51 -17.39 4.31
CA PRO A 602 8.94 -18.45 3.48
C PRO A 602 8.84 -18.11 2.00
N VAL A 603 8.48 -16.86 1.68
CA VAL A 603 8.81 -16.22 0.40
C VAL A 603 9.96 -15.24 0.68
N PRO A 604 11.17 -15.49 0.13
CA PRO A 604 12.33 -14.63 0.36
C PRO A 604 12.05 -13.16 0.06
N TYR A 605 12.54 -12.27 0.93
CA TYR A 605 12.43 -10.81 0.80
C TYR A 605 10.99 -10.26 0.73
N VAL A 606 10.00 -10.98 1.27
CA VAL A 606 8.61 -10.51 1.34
C VAL A 606 8.13 -10.51 2.78
N ASN A 607 7.58 -9.40 3.25
CA ASN A 607 6.82 -9.34 4.49
C ASN A 607 5.42 -9.93 4.22
N GLN A 608 5.16 -11.11 4.80
CA GLN A 608 3.97 -11.93 4.49
C GLN A 608 2.81 -11.74 5.49
N LYS A 609 2.74 -10.57 6.13
CA LYS A 609 1.66 -10.24 7.06
C LYS A 609 0.37 -9.84 6.37
N GLY A 610 0.39 -9.54 5.07
CA GLY A 610 -0.76 -9.05 4.33
C GLY A 610 -1.93 -10.04 4.36
N VAL A 611 -3.15 -9.51 4.35
CA VAL A 611 -4.38 -10.30 4.18
C VAL A 611 -4.68 -10.59 2.70
N VAL A 612 -3.96 -9.94 1.80
CA VAL A 612 -3.88 -10.31 0.39
C VAL A 612 -2.42 -10.56 0.01
N GLU A 613 -2.17 -11.49 -0.90
CA GLU A 613 -0.85 -11.70 -1.51
C GLU A 613 -0.41 -10.47 -2.32
N ARG A 614 0.88 -10.39 -2.66
CA ARG A 614 1.50 -9.24 -3.33
C ARG A 614 0.87 -8.91 -4.69
N ASP A 615 0.15 -9.86 -5.29
CA ASP A 615 -0.59 -9.76 -6.55
C ASP A 615 -2.11 -9.48 -6.38
N LEU A 616 -2.55 -9.15 -5.16
CA LEU A 616 -3.94 -8.92 -4.75
C LEU A 616 -4.82 -10.17 -4.63
N THR A 617 -4.24 -11.39 -4.64
CA THR A 617 -5.00 -12.61 -4.33
C THR A 617 -5.40 -12.62 -2.84
N PRO A 618 -6.70 -12.67 -2.49
CA PRO A 618 -7.11 -12.69 -1.10
C PRO A 618 -6.68 -13.98 -0.38
N LYS A 619 -6.11 -13.81 0.83
CA LYS A 619 -5.85 -14.91 1.77
C LYS A 619 -7.10 -15.19 2.60
N GLU A 620 -7.10 -16.25 3.40
CA GLU A 620 -8.26 -16.58 4.24
C GLU A 620 -8.51 -15.52 5.33
N SER A 621 -7.46 -14.82 5.75
CA SER A 621 -7.52 -13.70 6.71
C SER A 621 -8.32 -12.50 6.19
N PHE A 622 -8.41 -12.29 4.86
CA PHE A 622 -9.24 -11.25 4.24
C PHE A 622 -10.72 -11.39 4.66
N TYR A 623 -11.21 -12.62 4.66
CA TYR A 623 -12.61 -12.92 4.98
C TYR A 623 -12.91 -12.85 6.47
N VAL A 624 -11.90 -12.93 7.33
CA VAL A 624 -12.05 -12.66 8.77
C VAL A 624 -12.46 -11.20 8.96
N PHE A 625 -11.68 -10.26 8.40
CA PHE A 625 -12.04 -8.83 8.43
C PHE A 625 -13.41 -8.57 7.80
N LYS A 626 -13.66 -9.11 6.60
CA LYS A 626 -14.95 -8.94 5.91
C LYS A 626 -16.14 -9.37 6.78
N SER A 627 -16.01 -10.48 7.52
CA SER A 627 -17.07 -11.01 8.39
C SER A 627 -17.37 -10.19 9.66
N TYR A 628 -16.47 -9.30 10.06
CA TYR A 628 -16.64 -8.41 11.22
C TYR A 628 -16.99 -6.98 10.83
N TRP A 629 -16.51 -6.50 9.69
CA TRP A 629 -16.53 -5.06 9.36
C TRP A 629 -17.54 -4.66 8.30
N THR A 630 -18.24 -5.61 7.68
CA THR A 630 -19.17 -5.33 6.58
C THR A 630 -20.60 -5.76 6.88
N GLU A 631 -21.54 -5.07 6.24
CA GLU A 631 -22.97 -5.42 6.30
C GLU A 631 -23.43 -6.29 5.14
N GLU A 632 -22.77 -6.23 3.98
CA GLU A 632 -23.10 -7.05 2.81
C GLU A 632 -23.04 -8.56 3.17
N PRO A 633 -24.14 -9.31 3.07
CA PRO A 633 -24.19 -10.71 3.50
C PRO A 633 -23.10 -11.56 2.84
N MET A 634 -22.29 -12.24 3.65
CA MET A 634 -21.22 -13.12 3.18
C MET A 634 -21.06 -14.35 4.08
N VAL A 635 -20.65 -15.47 3.50
CA VAL A 635 -20.20 -16.67 4.22
C VAL A 635 -18.96 -17.24 3.52
N ARG A 636 -17.95 -17.58 4.31
CA ARG A 636 -16.70 -18.18 3.83
C ARG A 636 -16.31 -19.35 4.73
N ILE A 637 -16.29 -20.56 4.18
CA ILE A 637 -15.69 -21.72 4.84
C ILE A 637 -14.17 -21.50 4.86
N TYR A 638 -13.53 -21.68 6.01
CA TYR A 638 -12.07 -21.65 6.09
C TYR A 638 -11.45 -22.88 5.40
N GLY A 639 -10.50 -22.69 4.49
CA GLY A 639 -9.70 -23.76 3.89
C GLY A 639 -9.87 -23.95 2.38
N HIS A 640 -10.29 -22.93 1.63
CA HIS A 640 -10.33 -22.97 0.16
C HIS A 640 -8.96 -23.23 -0.45
N THR A 641 -7.90 -22.80 0.21
CA THR A 641 -6.50 -23.07 -0.17
C THR A 641 -5.89 -24.25 0.60
N TRP A 642 -6.70 -25.03 1.33
CA TRP A 642 -6.28 -26.19 2.13
C TRP A 642 -6.76 -27.52 1.52
N PRO A 643 -6.06 -28.05 0.49
CA PRO A 643 -6.55 -29.18 -0.29
C PRO A 643 -6.51 -30.51 0.47
N VAL A 644 -5.64 -30.66 1.47
CA VAL A 644 -5.46 -31.91 2.22
C VAL A 644 -5.39 -31.64 3.72
N ARG A 645 -6.37 -32.17 4.45
CA ARG A 645 -6.45 -32.19 5.91
C ARG A 645 -5.96 -33.53 6.46
N ALA A 646 -5.60 -33.58 7.73
CA ALA A 646 -4.94 -34.76 8.31
C ALA A 646 -5.37 -35.09 9.72
N GLY A 647 -5.40 -36.38 10.05
CA GLY A 647 -5.60 -36.84 11.43
C GLY A 647 -5.91 -38.34 11.48
N ALA A 648 -6.07 -38.86 12.70
CA ALA A 648 -6.39 -40.27 12.88
C ALA A 648 -7.79 -40.59 12.34
N ALA A 649 -8.00 -41.84 11.90
CA ALA A 649 -9.32 -42.28 11.45
C ALA A 649 -10.36 -42.10 12.57
N GLY A 650 -11.45 -41.37 12.28
CA GLY A 650 -12.50 -41.06 13.25
C GLY A 650 -12.16 -39.92 14.22
N GLU A 651 -10.97 -39.31 14.11
CA GLU A 651 -10.64 -38.10 14.86
C GLU A 651 -11.61 -36.98 14.48
N ARG A 652 -12.12 -36.28 15.50
CA ARG A 652 -13.05 -35.17 15.29
C ARG A 652 -12.24 -33.91 15.02
N LYS A 653 -12.45 -33.30 13.86
CA LYS A 653 -11.76 -32.10 13.42
C LYS A 653 -12.71 -30.91 13.38
N MET A 654 -12.16 -29.72 13.59
CA MET A 654 -12.92 -28.48 13.50
C MET A 654 -13.08 -28.04 12.05
N LEU A 655 -14.32 -27.72 11.66
CA LEU A 655 -14.67 -26.86 10.53
C LEU A 655 -15.15 -25.53 11.09
N LYS A 656 -14.78 -24.42 10.45
CA LYS A 656 -15.23 -23.08 10.84
C LYS A 656 -15.56 -22.24 9.61
N THR A 657 -16.47 -21.30 9.77
CA THR A 657 -16.87 -20.35 8.73
C THR A 657 -16.75 -18.92 9.26
N TYR A 658 -16.17 -18.03 8.48
CA TYR A 658 -16.23 -16.59 8.74
C TYR A 658 -17.43 -16.02 7.98
N SER A 659 -18.35 -15.37 8.71
CA SER A 659 -19.60 -14.86 8.14
C SER A 659 -20.14 -13.71 8.99
N ASN A 660 -20.80 -12.76 8.34
CA ASN A 660 -21.62 -11.73 9.01
C ASN A 660 -23.13 -12.09 8.99
N CYS A 661 -23.49 -13.30 8.54
CA CYS A 661 -24.86 -13.78 8.60
C CYS A 661 -25.30 -14.02 10.05
N GLU A 662 -26.60 -13.90 10.32
CA GLU A 662 -27.19 -14.16 11.64
C GLU A 662 -27.00 -15.62 12.04
N SER A 663 -27.19 -16.53 11.08
CA SER A 663 -26.98 -17.95 11.26
C SER A 663 -26.31 -18.60 10.05
N VAL A 664 -25.58 -19.69 10.30
CA VAL A 664 -25.00 -20.55 9.27
C VAL A 664 -25.31 -22.00 9.57
N GLU A 665 -25.83 -22.72 8.58
CA GLU A 665 -25.92 -24.19 8.61
C GLU A 665 -24.80 -24.81 7.79
N LEU A 666 -24.05 -25.73 8.41
CA LEU A 666 -22.94 -26.42 7.75
C LEU A 666 -23.34 -27.85 7.39
N PHE A 667 -23.00 -28.27 6.18
CA PHE A 667 -23.20 -29.61 5.67
C PHE A 667 -21.85 -30.24 5.35
N LEU A 668 -21.64 -31.48 5.81
CA LEU A 668 -20.48 -32.29 5.45
C LEU A 668 -20.96 -33.52 4.68
N ASN A 669 -20.51 -33.68 3.43
CA ASN A 669 -20.87 -34.77 2.55
C ASN A 669 -22.40 -34.92 2.39
N GLY A 670 -23.10 -33.79 2.27
CA GLY A 670 -24.57 -33.73 2.15
C GLY A 670 -25.35 -33.90 3.46
N GLN A 671 -24.69 -34.15 4.58
CA GLN A 671 -25.34 -34.27 5.90
C GLN A 671 -25.20 -32.98 6.70
N SER A 672 -26.32 -32.46 7.22
CA SER A 672 -26.30 -31.29 8.09
C SER A 672 -25.57 -31.61 9.40
N LEU A 673 -24.74 -30.65 9.84
CA LEU A 673 -24.10 -30.61 11.15
C LEU A 673 -24.85 -29.70 12.13
N GLY A 674 -26.01 -29.17 11.72
CA GLY A 674 -26.84 -28.23 12.46
C GLY A 674 -26.53 -26.76 12.16
N SER A 675 -27.54 -25.92 12.33
CA SER A 675 -27.39 -24.45 12.28
C SER A 675 -26.74 -23.92 13.55
N ARG A 676 -25.98 -22.84 13.41
CA ARG A 676 -25.43 -22.06 14.52
C ARG A 676 -25.69 -20.58 14.30
N GLU A 677 -26.02 -19.90 15.39
CA GLU A 677 -26.14 -18.44 15.42
C GLU A 677 -24.75 -17.81 15.56
N ARG A 678 -24.58 -16.64 14.97
CA ARG A 678 -23.37 -15.84 15.07
C ARG A 678 -23.35 -15.09 16.40
N ASP A 679 -22.27 -15.24 17.13
CA ASP A 679 -21.98 -14.51 18.37
C ASP A 679 -20.48 -14.17 18.40
N SER A 680 -20.11 -12.90 18.20
CA SER A 680 -18.71 -12.44 18.18
C SER A 680 -17.93 -12.85 19.44
N GLU A 681 -18.61 -13.03 20.57
CA GLU A 681 -17.98 -13.44 21.83
C GLU A 681 -17.60 -14.92 21.88
N ASP A 682 -18.30 -15.78 21.14
CA ASP A 682 -18.08 -17.23 21.11
C ASP A 682 -16.89 -17.58 20.20
N PHE A 683 -15.68 -17.22 20.62
CA PHE A 683 -14.45 -17.50 19.89
C PHE A 683 -14.14 -19.01 19.76
N PRO A 684 -13.59 -19.49 18.63
CA PRO A 684 -13.35 -18.76 17.38
C PRO A 684 -14.54 -18.76 16.42
N ALA A 685 -14.41 -17.95 15.37
CA ALA A 685 -15.31 -17.77 14.24
C ALA A 685 -16.73 -17.33 14.65
N ALA A 686 -16.82 -16.47 15.67
CA ALA A 686 -18.08 -15.97 16.20
C ALA A 686 -19.14 -17.07 16.43
N GLY A 687 -18.74 -18.20 17.01
CA GLY A 687 -19.61 -19.35 17.28
C GLY A 687 -19.80 -20.31 16.11
N LEU A 688 -19.48 -19.90 14.88
CA LEU A 688 -19.74 -20.61 13.63
C LEU A 688 -18.67 -21.68 13.34
N ARG A 689 -18.58 -22.66 14.25
CA ARG A 689 -17.65 -23.79 14.20
C ARG A 689 -18.31 -25.11 14.57
N TRP A 690 -17.89 -26.18 13.90
CA TRP A 690 -18.40 -27.54 14.09
C TRP A 690 -17.23 -28.51 14.26
N VAL A 691 -17.37 -29.46 15.19
CA VAL A 691 -16.38 -30.50 15.42
C VAL A 691 -16.97 -31.84 15.02
N THR A 692 -16.42 -32.47 14.00
CA THR A 692 -17.00 -33.67 13.36
C THR A 692 -15.89 -34.58 12.79
N PRO A 693 -16.08 -35.91 12.71
CA PRO A 693 -15.11 -36.78 12.04
C PRO A 693 -15.19 -36.63 10.52
N PHE A 694 -14.04 -36.69 9.85
CA PHE A 694 -13.95 -36.71 8.40
C PHE A 694 -13.79 -38.14 7.87
N LYS A 695 -14.26 -38.38 6.64
CA LYS A 695 -14.06 -39.66 5.95
C LYS A 695 -12.70 -39.63 5.28
N LYS A 696 -11.95 -40.74 5.32
CA LYS A 696 -10.71 -40.86 4.53
C LYS A 696 -11.00 -40.56 3.05
N GLY A 697 -10.13 -39.80 2.40
CA GLY A 697 -10.31 -39.37 1.01
C GLY A 697 -11.12 -38.09 0.90
N ILE A 698 -11.86 -37.92 -0.19
CA ILE A 698 -12.52 -36.65 -0.52
C ILE A 698 -13.72 -36.37 0.42
N ASN A 699 -13.78 -35.14 0.93
CA ASN A 699 -14.89 -34.58 1.68
C ASN A 699 -15.35 -33.27 1.04
N THR A 700 -16.67 -33.07 0.97
CA THR A 700 -17.27 -31.81 0.49
C THR A 700 -17.98 -31.11 1.63
N VAL A 701 -17.73 -29.82 1.79
CA VAL A 701 -18.35 -28.96 2.80
C VAL A 701 -19.18 -27.90 2.10
N LYS A 702 -20.37 -27.65 2.62
CA LYS A 702 -21.25 -26.57 2.19
C LYS A 702 -21.69 -25.76 3.40
N ALA A 703 -21.59 -24.44 3.31
CA ALA A 703 -22.14 -23.52 4.30
C ALA A 703 -23.32 -22.77 3.67
N VAL A 704 -24.40 -22.61 4.44
CA VAL A 704 -25.59 -21.86 4.05
C VAL A 704 -25.81 -20.78 5.10
N GLY A 705 -25.41 -19.55 4.79
CA GLY A 705 -25.60 -18.37 5.64
C GLY A 705 -26.93 -17.66 5.35
N ARG A 706 -27.55 -17.10 6.38
CA ARG A 706 -28.80 -16.33 6.29
C ARG A 706 -28.67 -14.98 6.99
N LYS A 707 -29.02 -13.90 6.29
CA LYS A 707 -29.08 -12.52 6.80
C LYS A 707 -30.18 -11.77 6.05
N ASP A 708 -31.04 -11.03 6.75
CA ASP A 708 -32.07 -10.17 6.13
C ASP A 708 -32.97 -10.88 5.09
N GLY A 709 -33.22 -12.18 5.28
CA GLY A 709 -33.97 -13.01 4.33
C GLY A 709 -33.17 -13.48 3.10
N GLU A 710 -31.95 -13.00 2.90
CA GLU A 710 -31.02 -13.48 1.88
C GLU A 710 -30.36 -14.80 2.30
N THR A 711 -29.95 -15.60 1.30
CA THR A 711 -29.25 -16.86 1.52
C THR A 711 -27.95 -16.84 0.71
N ILE A 712 -26.82 -16.92 1.40
CA ILE A 712 -25.49 -16.97 0.79
C ILE A 712 -24.94 -18.39 0.98
N ILE A 713 -24.28 -18.90 -0.05
CA ILE A 713 -23.75 -20.27 -0.06
C ILE A 713 -22.27 -20.23 -0.39
N ASP A 714 -21.49 -20.98 0.37
CA ASP A 714 -20.10 -21.29 0.05
C ASP A 714 -19.88 -22.82 0.08
N GLU A 715 -19.02 -23.31 -0.79
CA GLU A 715 -18.72 -24.73 -0.94
C GLU A 715 -17.22 -24.93 -1.17
N LEU A 716 -16.63 -25.93 -0.51
CA LEU A 716 -15.26 -26.36 -0.77
C LEU A 716 -15.12 -27.88 -0.68
N THR A 717 -14.05 -28.41 -1.26
CA THR A 717 -13.70 -29.82 -1.22
C THR A 717 -12.25 -29.99 -0.77
N PHE A 718 -12.00 -30.96 0.09
CA PHE A 718 -10.66 -31.31 0.55
C PHE A 718 -10.51 -32.83 0.70
N GLU A 719 -9.28 -33.32 0.61
CA GLU A 719 -8.93 -34.70 0.92
C GLU A 719 -8.56 -34.84 2.40
N TYR A 720 -8.96 -35.93 3.05
CA TYR A 720 -8.54 -36.27 4.41
C TYR A 720 -7.57 -37.46 4.41
N GLN A 721 -6.31 -37.20 4.76
CA GLN A 721 -5.25 -38.19 4.88
C GLN A 721 -5.21 -38.75 6.31
N THR A 722 -5.25 -40.07 6.42
CA THR A 722 -5.20 -40.79 7.71
C THR A 722 -3.85 -41.45 7.98
N GLU A 723 -3.06 -41.60 6.93
CA GLU A 723 -1.70 -42.10 6.95
C GLU A 723 -0.80 -41.07 7.65
N GLY A 724 -0.14 -41.50 8.72
CA GLY A 724 0.97 -40.75 9.30
C GLY A 724 2.18 -40.77 8.37
N TRP A 725 2.98 -39.72 8.42
CA TRP A 725 4.17 -39.52 7.59
C TRP A 725 5.43 -39.40 8.45
N GLY A 726 6.57 -39.74 7.86
CA GLY A 726 7.90 -39.41 8.38
C GLY A 726 8.47 -38.12 7.80
N GLU A 727 9.78 -37.95 7.92
CA GLU A 727 10.52 -36.84 7.32
C GLU A 727 10.44 -36.86 5.77
N PRO A 728 10.40 -35.70 5.12
CA PRO A 728 10.52 -35.58 3.67
C PRO A 728 11.74 -36.32 3.11
N ALA A 729 11.51 -37.18 2.10
CA ALA A 729 12.56 -38.00 1.49
C ALA A 729 12.49 -38.04 -0.05
N GLN A 730 11.37 -37.62 -0.66
CA GLN A 730 11.17 -37.62 -2.10
C GLN A 730 10.37 -36.39 -2.54
N LEU A 731 10.63 -35.90 -3.76
CA LEU A 731 9.80 -34.89 -4.42
C LEU A 731 9.03 -35.53 -5.57
N ARG A 732 7.73 -35.26 -5.67
CA ARG A 732 6.89 -35.65 -6.81
C ARG A 732 6.32 -34.40 -7.47
N ILE A 733 6.48 -34.27 -8.79
CA ILE A 733 5.96 -33.12 -9.55
C ILE A 733 4.77 -33.57 -10.40
N GLU A 734 3.70 -32.78 -10.39
CA GLU A 734 2.50 -32.98 -11.19
C GLU A 734 2.17 -31.69 -11.96
N GLN A 735 1.75 -31.80 -13.21
CA GLN A 735 1.17 -30.68 -13.95
C GLN A 735 -0.32 -30.57 -13.57
N ILE A 736 -0.71 -29.45 -12.95
CA ILE A 736 -2.05 -29.27 -12.39
C ILE A 736 -2.94 -28.37 -13.25
N ALA A 737 -2.35 -27.56 -14.14
CA ALA A 737 -3.09 -26.73 -15.09
C ALA A 737 -2.28 -26.48 -16.35
N GLU A 738 -2.97 -26.24 -17.46
CA GLU A 738 -2.37 -25.95 -18.75
C GLU A 738 -3.26 -25.00 -19.55
N THR A 739 -2.64 -24.00 -20.17
CA THR A 739 -3.22 -23.12 -21.18
C THR A 739 -2.34 -23.14 -22.43
N ASP A 740 -2.76 -22.44 -23.49
CA ASP A 740 -1.94 -22.25 -24.69
C ASP A 740 -0.64 -21.50 -24.37
N GLU A 741 -0.64 -20.63 -23.35
CA GLU A 741 0.48 -19.75 -23.01
C GLU A 741 1.31 -20.24 -21.82
N SER A 742 0.78 -21.13 -20.98
CA SER A 742 1.43 -21.53 -19.73
C SER A 742 1.07 -22.93 -19.25
N ALA A 743 1.91 -23.50 -18.40
CA ALA A 743 1.61 -24.70 -17.61
C ALA A 743 1.95 -24.46 -16.14
N THR A 744 1.07 -24.88 -15.23
CA THR A 744 1.30 -24.81 -13.78
C THR A 744 1.65 -26.19 -13.26
N ILE A 745 2.74 -26.27 -12.50
CA ILE A 745 3.16 -27.49 -11.83
C ILE A 745 3.01 -27.34 -10.32
N GLU A 746 2.78 -28.46 -9.64
CA GLU A 746 2.80 -28.59 -8.19
C GLU A 746 3.80 -29.68 -7.81
N VAL A 747 4.67 -29.37 -6.84
CA VAL A 747 5.57 -30.33 -6.22
C VAL A 747 5.01 -30.75 -4.86
N TYR A 748 5.14 -32.04 -4.53
CA TYR A 748 4.81 -32.62 -3.23
C TYR A 748 6.06 -33.23 -2.60
N ALA A 749 6.27 -32.97 -1.32
CA ALA A 749 7.19 -33.69 -0.47
C ALA A 749 6.52 -34.97 0.07
N LEU A 750 7.14 -36.11 -0.19
CA LEU A 750 6.72 -37.41 0.28
C LEU A 750 7.78 -37.99 1.23
N ASP A 751 7.35 -38.77 2.20
CA ASP A 751 8.25 -39.54 3.06
C ASP A 751 8.82 -40.77 2.33
N ALA A 752 9.68 -41.53 3.02
CA ALA A 752 10.30 -42.74 2.45
C ALA A 752 9.28 -43.83 2.04
N LYS A 753 8.03 -43.75 2.51
CA LYS A 753 6.93 -44.69 2.19
C LYS A 753 6.00 -44.14 1.11
N GLY A 754 6.24 -42.93 0.60
CA GLY A 754 5.41 -42.28 -0.41
C GLY A 754 4.17 -41.58 0.15
N VAL A 755 4.11 -41.33 1.47
CA VAL A 755 3.02 -40.56 2.11
C VAL A 755 3.35 -39.08 2.08
N ARG A 756 2.39 -38.20 1.79
CA ARG A 756 2.61 -36.74 1.78
C ARG A 756 2.96 -36.22 3.18
N CYS A 757 4.03 -35.43 3.28
CA CYS A 757 4.46 -34.77 4.51
C CYS A 757 3.70 -33.45 4.71
N LEU A 758 2.50 -33.51 5.30
CA LEU A 758 1.55 -32.38 5.32
C LEU A 758 1.91 -31.24 6.29
N ASP A 759 3.03 -31.35 7.00
CA ASP A 759 3.65 -30.29 7.81
C ASP A 759 5.02 -29.85 7.26
N GLY A 760 5.44 -30.37 6.11
CA GLY A 760 6.71 -30.05 5.48
C GLY A 760 6.81 -28.57 5.12
N LYS A 761 7.94 -27.95 5.50
CA LYS A 761 8.27 -26.52 5.28
C LYS A 761 9.64 -26.30 4.64
N ASN A 762 10.27 -27.37 4.16
CA ASN A 762 11.59 -27.30 3.50
C ASN A 762 11.52 -26.28 2.36
N PHE A 763 12.62 -25.57 2.11
CA PHE A 763 12.72 -24.78 0.90
C PHE A 763 12.82 -25.70 -0.31
N VAL A 764 12.04 -25.40 -1.34
CA VAL A 764 12.23 -25.93 -2.69
C VAL A 764 12.70 -24.83 -3.63
N GLU A 765 13.48 -25.21 -4.63
CA GLU A 765 14.00 -24.36 -5.68
C GLU A 765 13.59 -24.89 -7.06
N PHE A 766 12.95 -24.04 -7.86
CA PHE A 766 12.55 -24.31 -9.24
C PHE A 766 13.58 -23.73 -10.21
N SER A 767 14.07 -24.57 -11.12
CA SER A 767 14.93 -24.17 -12.24
C SER A 767 14.38 -24.70 -13.56
N LEU A 768 14.72 -24.04 -14.67
CA LEU A 768 14.23 -24.40 -16.00
C LEU A 768 15.34 -24.38 -17.05
N VAL A 769 15.35 -25.40 -17.91
CA VAL A 769 16.17 -25.45 -19.13
C VAL A 769 15.26 -25.71 -20.33
N GLY A 770 15.42 -24.95 -21.40
CA GLY A 770 14.66 -25.10 -22.65
C GLY A 770 14.09 -23.76 -23.13
N ASP A 771 13.04 -23.84 -23.93
CA ASP A 771 12.50 -22.67 -24.65
C ASP A 771 11.61 -21.77 -23.78
N GLY A 772 11.02 -22.33 -22.72
CA GLY A 772 10.09 -21.64 -21.82
C GLY A 772 10.77 -20.73 -20.80
N GLU A 773 9.97 -20.16 -19.91
CA GLU A 773 10.42 -19.25 -18.86
C GLU A 773 9.60 -19.47 -17.59
N LEU A 774 10.24 -19.49 -16.41
CA LEU A 774 9.51 -19.52 -15.15
C LEU A 774 8.79 -18.18 -14.94
N ILE A 775 7.51 -18.22 -14.60
CA ILE A 775 6.79 -17.06 -14.08
C ILE A 775 7.17 -16.93 -12.60
N ALA A 776 8.34 -16.33 -12.37
CA ALA A 776 9.00 -16.23 -11.08
C ALA A 776 9.29 -14.77 -10.68
N ASP A 777 9.81 -14.58 -9.48
CA ASP A 777 10.24 -13.30 -8.90
C ASP A 777 9.16 -12.24 -8.83
N LEU A 778 7.91 -12.66 -8.60
CA LEU A 778 6.80 -11.73 -8.35
C LEU A 778 6.49 -11.58 -6.85
N GLY A 779 7.11 -12.39 -6.00
CA GLY A 779 7.00 -12.26 -4.54
C GLY A 779 5.69 -12.81 -3.95
N THR A 780 5.13 -13.88 -4.54
CA THR A 780 3.98 -14.62 -4.00
C THR A 780 4.38 -16.07 -3.70
N SER A 781 3.53 -16.81 -2.99
CA SER A 781 3.75 -18.23 -2.67
C SER A 781 3.79 -19.16 -3.91
N ILE A 782 3.26 -18.70 -5.06
CA ILE A 782 3.16 -19.49 -6.31
C ILE A 782 4.00 -18.93 -7.46
N THR A 783 4.75 -17.85 -7.20
CA THR A 783 5.61 -17.17 -8.19
C THR A 783 7.01 -16.92 -7.64
N ALA A 784 7.42 -17.63 -6.59
CA ALA A 784 8.75 -17.56 -6.02
C ALA A 784 9.55 -18.77 -6.50
N ARG A 785 10.70 -18.53 -7.14
CA ARG A 785 11.59 -19.61 -7.61
C ARG A 785 12.19 -20.41 -6.47
N LYS A 786 12.43 -19.77 -5.32
CA LYS A 786 12.80 -20.41 -4.06
C LYS A 786 11.72 -20.09 -3.05
N VAL A 787 11.10 -21.11 -2.46
CA VAL A 787 9.95 -20.95 -1.56
C VAL A 787 9.90 -22.09 -0.56
N GLN A 788 9.48 -21.82 0.67
CA GLN A 788 9.16 -22.90 1.60
C GLN A 788 7.89 -23.64 1.16
N LEU A 789 7.85 -24.95 1.39
CA LEU A 789 6.64 -25.73 1.22
C LEU A 789 5.51 -25.22 2.15
N TYR A 790 4.27 -25.32 1.67
CA TYR A 790 3.04 -25.03 2.42
C TYR A 790 2.20 -26.30 2.55
N ASN A 791 2.33 -26.99 3.68
CA ASN A 791 1.80 -28.35 3.88
C ASN A 791 2.44 -29.38 2.94
N GLY A 792 3.78 -29.33 2.81
CA GLY A 792 4.52 -30.26 1.97
C GLY A 792 4.31 -30.08 0.48
N ARG A 793 3.77 -28.95 0.01
CA ARG A 793 3.63 -28.66 -1.43
C ARG A 793 4.11 -27.26 -1.81
N ALA A 794 4.42 -27.06 -3.08
CA ALA A 794 4.67 -25.75 -3.68
C ALA A 794 4.26 -25.73 -5.16
N GLN A 795 4.00 -24.56 -5.71
CA GLN A 795 3.53 -24.39 -7.08
C GLN A 795 4.37 -23.34 -7.81
N ILE A 796 4.53 -23.53 -9.12
CA ILE A 796 5.05 -22.50 -10.01
C ILE A 796 4.47 -22.67 -11.42
N SER A 797 4.42 -21.59 -12.19
CA SER A 797 4.00 -21.64 -13.59
C SER A 797 5.16 -21.42 -14.54
N VAL A 798 5.11 -22.09 -15.69
CA VAL A 798 6.03 -21.95 -16.82
C VAL A 798 5.27 -21.26 -17.95
N ARG A 799 5.80 -20.16 -18.48
CA ARG A 799 5.36 -19.57 -19.75
C ARG A 799 5.94 -20.40 -20.89
N LYS A 800 5.07 -20.87 -21.77
CA LYS A 800 5.44 -21.62 -22.98
C LYS A 800 5.91 -20.66 -24.06
N ARG A 801 6.96 -21.04 -24.79
CA ARG A 801 7.44 -20.30 -25.98
C ARG A 801 7.42 -21.16 -27.26
N GLY A 802 6.45 -22.08 -27.34
CA GLY A 802 6.24 -22.94 -28.51
C GLY A 802 7.28 -24.06 -28.68
N GLY A 803 7.93 -24.46 -27.59
CA GLY A 803 8.99 -25.47 -27.57
C GLY A 803 9.08 -26.19 -26.23
N GLN A 804 10.06 -27.09 -26.08
CA GLN A 804 10.13 -28.00 -24.93
C GLN A 804 10.97 -27.39 -23.79
N SER A 805 10.49 -27.55 -22.56
CA SER A 805 11.21 -27.16 -21.35
C SER A 805 11.29 -28.32 -20.36
N TRP A 806 12.36 -28.36 -19.59
CA TRP A 806 12.53 -29.26 -18.45
C TRP A 806 12.62 -28.42 -17.19
N VAL A 807 11.71 -28.66 -16.25
CA VAL A 807 11.73 -28.03 -14.94
C VAL A 807 12.37 -28.99 -13.95
N SER A 808 13.36 -28.52 -13.20
CA SER A 808 13.92 -29.22 -12.04
C SER A 808 13.39 -28.60 -10.75
N VAL A 809 13.17 -29.44 -9.73
CA VAL A 809 12.83 -29.01 -8.38
C VAL A 809 13.80 -29.63 -7.38
N GLU A 810 14.49 -28.78 -6.65
CA GLU A 810 15.54 -29.13 -5.70
C GLU A 810 15.10 -28.82 -4.28
N SER A 811 15.50 -29.65 -3.32
CA SER A 811 15.36 -29.39 -1.88
C SER A 811 16.56 -30.00 -1.19
N GLU A 812 17.12 -29.32 -0.18
CA GLU A 812 18.26 -29.84 0.56
C GLU A 812 17.98 -31.23 1.14
N GLY A 813 18.91 -32.17 0.94
CA GLY A 813 18.81 -33.54 1.44
C GLY A 813 17.82 -34.46 0.71
N ILE A 814 17.10 -33.98 -0.31
CA ILE A 814 16.10 -34.75 -1.08
C ILE A 814 16.54 -34.84 -2.55
N PRO A 815 16.43 -36.01 -3.21
CA PRO A 815 16.77 -36.12 -4.63
C PRO A 815 15.96 -35.15 -5.51
N THR A 816 16.65 -34.45 -6.42
CA THR A 816 16.05 -33.53 -7.41
C THR A 816 15.01 -34.26 -8.27
N ALA A 817 13.84 -33.64 -8.43
CA ALA A 817 12.79 -34.14 -9.33
C ALA A 817 12.76 -33.33 -10.63
N PHE A 818 12.32 -33.95 -11.72
CA PHE A 818 12.24 -33.34 -13.05
C PHE A 818 10.88 -33.60 -13.70
N ILE A 819 10.38 -32.62 -14.46
CA ILE A 819 9.22 -32.77 -15.34
C ILE A 819 9.48 -32.05 -16.67
N SER A 820 8.96 -32.60 -17.78
CA SER A 820 9.00 -31.92 -19.08
C SER A 820 7.67 -31.21 -19.37
N ILE A 821 7.75 -29.95 -19.79
CA ILE A 821 6.62 -29.12 -20.27
C ILE A 821 6.78 -28.92 -21.77
N LYS A 822 5.67 -29.03 -22.51
CA LYS A 822 5.63 -28.85 -23.97
C LYS A 822 4.88 -27.59 -24.35
#